data_AF-A0A0N0DD17-F1
#
_entry.id   AF-A0A0N0DD17-F1
#
_cell.length_a   1.000
_cell.length_b   1.000
_cell.length_c   1.000
_cell.angle_alpha   90.00
_cell.angle_beta   90.00
_cell.angle_gamma   90.00
#
_symmetry.space_group_name_H-M   'P 1'
#
loop_
_entity.id
_entity.type
_entity.pdbx_description
1 polymer ?
#
loop_
_entity_poly.entity_id
_entity_poly.type
_entity_poly.pdbx_seq_one_letter_code
_entity_poly.pdbx_strand_id
1 'polypeptide(L)'
;MAILPLAAAVVAVALFIKYLLDPFLSPLRHVPGPKLYAATKWRLAYEDWKGTRTRTINALHKKYGPVVRIAPNEISFNSLSALRTIYGPGSRFGRTSFYRMFDVYGEQNLFTFHSPKVHGDRKKLLSHAYSKTAVLKPATARMIERQAWRYLNLIDAEPEGVSEIFSTLHYYSLDNITAFVYGKYGATAAVRGSKIHRDLISDILHPSRRRLSWCIVHMKGFTQWLYRQSSFMGALVKPILPMQQPTTYTGIRAYALSAFKQFRAEADAQEVKFIEDEHVSILERLWQYHETQRPDGMRDLQMASECADHFLAGIDTTSDTLMFLVWSLSLPGNEKFQEKLREEVQGISDDSLNKQGIPKAEVADRCVYLQAVIKETLRLYAPLPSTEPRSTGDDTTVDGYVIPRNTVVGMSPWIMHRNEEVFENPLVFNPERWLGDKASEMNRWFWGFSSGGRMCIGMHLAMAEMTVLGAALYREYKTTIAPGFENTSPAITARVETFYDERFPKVKESTCLAVMNFLFLLPVSAGGEPKQWTPDDPCPTSINAVAGEYAEDKSSFRTYELVHEALQICPGVIELNMTTKYLGSFGMENRLPFKLDGSERYSSVPQILSLTDYPFDHNEWSYLKPGGRHHWSGENGTWPVSSSTNPVTVWTVDMFYRARWHWECLQAFVRYVSLLPWLSYRNERMYHGYSKIWYYPRYTPVERRSMENIQRWLETMDFSHVHTLTIVESARTPKGKGLYQDLPRALTGLKTLEIQGQWLKYLDEFYLWNEHHFRRVDDRLPMITSSETTLPPALDFITAVNSRLESLTWTKSGPVRDELLEPVLKHHGSSLKHLECTNTELKWSGFPVEQIRSLGRWAPGLTSLAINLDRVDGSWPWKHLKAIAENLPKLTNLTIYLNMYDETSSFELDSEEFRPAKPALTKEASLDMFSILNLFKAGDKLRNVEFRQGDWEGIKSRSSFRFVMHQGIKEVIIVDAAKVT
;
A
#
# COMPACT_ATOMS: atom_id res chain seq x y z
N MET A 1 46.47 -5.82 -48.54
CA MET A 1 45.73 -6.44 -47.40
C MET A 1 46.64 -7.03 -46.30
N ALA A 2 47.95 -7.21 -46.49
CA ALA A 2 48.86 -7.75 -45.46
C ALA A 2 49.38 -6.73 -44.40
N ILE A 3 49.20 -5.43 -44.64
CA ILE A 3 49.73 -4.37 -43.76
C ILE A 3 48.93 -4.29 -42.44
N LEU A 4 47.61 -4.47 -42.48
CA LEU A 4 46.75 -4.46 -41.28
C LEU A 4 47.05 -5.60 -40.29
N PRO A 5 47.13 -6.88 -40.70
CA PRO A 5 47.46 -7.97 -39.78
C PRO A 5 48.90 -7.87 -39.26
N LEU A 6 49.85 -7.40 -40.08
CA LEU A 6 51.22 -7.17 -39.62
C LEU A 6 51.30 -6.03 -38.60
N ALA A 7 50.62 -4.91 -38.85
CA ALA A 7 50.53 -3.80 -37.88
C ALA A 7 49.86 -4.23 -36.58
N ALA A 8 48.77 -5.01 -36.66
CA ALA A 8 48.11 -5.58 -35.48
C ALA A 8 49.02 -6.53 -34.69
N ALA A 9 49.80 -7.38 -35.38
CA ALA A 9 50.77 -8.27 -34.75
C ALA A 9 51.91 -7.50 -34.07
N VAL A 10 52.47 -6.47 -34.72
CA VAL A 10 53.49 -5.60 -34.13
C VAL A 10 52.96 -4.86 -32.89
N VAL A 11 51.74 -4.33 -32.96
CA VAL A 11 51.08 -3.70 -31.80
C VAL A 11 50.86 -4.72 -30.69
N ALA A 12 50.40 -5.93 -30.99
CA ALA A 12 50.19 -6.98 -30.00
C ALA A 12 51.51 -7.38 -29.30
N VAL A 13 52.59 -7.55 -30.05
CA VAL A 13 53.93 -7.84 -29.53
C VAL A 13 54.45 -6.67 -28.68
N ALA A 14 54.30 -5.43 -29.14
CA ALA A 14 54.72 -4.25 -28.37
C ALA A 14 53.94 -4.10 -27.06
N LEU A 15 52.62 -4.36 -27.07
CA LEU A 15 51.78 -4.37 -25.87
C LEU A 15 52.17 -5.52 -24.92
N PHE A 16 52.50 -6.69 -25.47
CA PHE A 16 52.98 -7.84 -24.69
C PHE A 16 54.33 -7.58 -24.03
N ILE A 17 55.29 -6.99 -24.76
CA ILE A 17 56.58 -6.57 -24.21
C ILE A 17 56.39 -5.51 -23.13
N LYS A 18 55.56 -4.49 -23.38
CA LYS A 18 55.21 -3.48 -22.37
C LYS A 18 54.64 -4.12 -21.11
N TYR A 19 53.73 -5.09 -21.25
CA TYR A 19 53.12 -5.81 -20.14
C TYR A 19 54.15 -6.57 -19.29
N LEU A 20 55.13 -7.22 -19.94
CA LEU A 20 56.20 -7.93 -19.25
C LEU A 20 57.17 -6.98 -18.53
N LEU A 21 57.44 -5.82 -19.11
CA LEU A 21 58.42 -4.86 -18.58
C LEU A 21 57.85 -3.89 -17.54
N ASP A 22 56.55 -3.58 -17.56
CA ASP A 22 55.92 -2.60 -16.65
C ASP A 22 56.19 -2.87 -15.15
N PRO A 23 56.13 -4.13 -14.64
CA PRO A 23 56.45 -4.41 -13.25
C PRO A 23 57.89 -4.08 -12.83
N PHE A 24 58.81 -3.96 -13.79
CA PHE A 24 60.24 -3.73 -13.55
C PHE A 24 60.69 -2.31 -13.91
N LEU A 25 60.09 -1.70 -14.93
CA LEU A 25 60.45 -0.36 -15.42
C LEU A 25 59.56 0.75 -14.84
N SER A 26 58.39 0.43 -14.31
CA SER A 26 57.47 1.41 -13.73
C SER A 26 58.12 2.21 -12.59
N PRO A 27 57.81 3.51 -12.44
CA PRO A 27 58.22 4.29 -11.27
C PRO A 27 57.70 3.68 -9.96
N LEU A 28 56.63 2.88 -10.02
CA LEU A 28 56.04 2.17 -8.89
C LEU A 28 56.66 0.79 -8.62
N ARG A 29 57.81 0.43 -9.23
CA ARG A 29 58.49 -0.87 -9.02
C ARG A 29 58.92 -1.13 -7.58
N HIS A 30 59.11 -0.06 -6.80
CA HIS A 30 59.53 -0.10 -5.40
C HIS A 30 58.37 -0.31 -4.43
N VAL A 31 57.12 -0.17 -4.89
CA VAL A 31 55.93 -0.45 -4.09
C VAL A 31 55.68 -1.96 -4.05
N PRO A 32 55.55 -2.58 -2.87
CA PRO A 32 55.39 -4.03 -2.77
C PRO A 32 54.01 -4.48 -3.27
N GLY A 33 53.93 -5.73 -3.74
CA GLY A 33 52.69 -6.32 -4.25
C GLY A 33 52.96 -7.41 -5.30
N PRO A 34 51.95 -8.22 -5.66
CA PRO A 34 52.14 -9.29 -6.62
C PRO A 34 52.38 -8.74 -8.03
N LYS A 35 53.34 -9.31 -8.76
CA LYS A 35 53.75 -8.84 -10.10
C LYS A 35 52.61 -8.86 -11.12
N LEU A 36 51.64 -9.76 -11.00
CA LEU A 36 50.48 -9.81 -11.91
C LEU A 36 49.56 -8.58 -11.76
N TYR A 37 49.38 -8.06 -10.54
CA TYR A 37 48.65 -6.81 -10.32
C TYR A 37 49.45 -5.60 -10.82
N ALA A 38 50.77 -5.63 -10.67
CA ALA A 38 51.65 -4.61 -11.23
C ALA A 38 51.63 -4.59 -12.77
N ALA A 39 51.45 -5.75 -13.43
CA ALA A 39 51.44 -5.85 -14.88
C ALA A 39 50.10 -5.45 -15.52
N THR A 40 48.97 -5.66 -14.83
CA THR A 40 47.64 -5.39 -15.41
C THR A 40 46.55 -5.05 -14.42
N LYS A 41 45.69 -4.10 -14.82
CA LYS A 41 44.45 -3.79 -14.10
C LYS A 41 43.42 -4.93 -14.17
N TRP A 42 43.50 -5.78 -15.20
CA TRP A 42 42.51 -6.84 -15.42
C TRP A 42 42.53 -7.90 -14.34
N ARG A 43 43.67 -8.07 -13.65
CA ARG A 43 43.74 -8.94 -12.48
C ARG A 43 42.84 -8.45 -11.36
N LEU A 44 42.82 -7.14 -11.11
CA LEU A 44 41.93 -6.51 -10.13
C LEU A 44 40.48 -6.52 -10.62
N ALA A 45 40.25 -6.23 -11.92
CA ALA A 45 38.93 -6.35 -12.52
C ALA A 45 38.34 -7.77 -12.39
N TYR A 46 39.16 -8.82 -12.46
CA TYR A 46 38.71 -10.18 -12.22
C TYR A 46 38.25 -10.42 -10.76
N GLU A 47 38.90 -9.78 -9.78
CA GLU A 47 38.40 -9.81 -8.40
C GLU A 47 37.08 -9.06 -8.23
N ASP A 48 36.95 -7.90 -8.90
CA ASP A 48 35.69 -7.15 -8.94
C ASP A 48 34.56 -7.99 -9.57
N TRP A 49 34.85 -8.78 -10.62
CA TRP A 49 33.87 -9.68 -11.24
C TRP A 49 33.39 -10.77 -10.28
N LYS A 50 34.30 -11.31 -9.45
CA LYS A 50 33.98 -12.29 -8.41
C LYS A 50 33.31 -11.69 -7.17
N GLY A 51 33.39 -10.38 -6.97
CA GLY A 51 32.90 -9.71 -5.74
C GLY A 51 33.78 -10.00 -4.52
N THR A 52 35.08 -10.20 -4.76
CA THR A 52 36.08 -10.58 -3.74
C THR A 52 37.20 -9.54 -3.61
N ARG A 53 36.98 -8.32 -4.11
CA ARG A 53 38.03 -7.29 -4.22
C ARG A 53 38.57 -6.93 -2.84
N THR A 54 37.70 -6.59 -1.90
CA THR A 54 38.09 -6.05 -0.59
C THR A 54 38.84 -7.11 0.22
N ARG A 55 38.33 -8.34 0.20
CA ARG A 55 38.94 -9.51 0.83
C ARG A 55 40.31 -9.83 0.26
N THR A 56 40.44 -9.77 -1.07
CA THR A 56 41.72 -10.01 -1.73
C THR A 56 42.73 -8.94 -1.38
N ILE A 57 42.35 -7.65 -1.40
CA ILE A 57 43.24 -6.55 -1.03
C ILE A 57 43.64 -6.65 0.45
N ASN A 58 42.74 -7.06 1.34
CA ASN A 58 43.08 -7.33 2.74
C ASN A 58 44.13 -8.44 2.89
N ALA A 59 43.95 -9.56 2.18
CA ALA A 59 44.94 -10.64 2.17
C ALA A 59 46.30 -10.16 1.64
N LEU A 60 46.31 -9.23 0.67
CA LEU A 60 47.54 -8.60 0.22
C LEU A 60 48.15 -7.69 1.28
N HIS A 61 47.37 -6.89 2.01
CA HIS A 61 47.88 -6.09 3.13
C HIS A 61 48.46 -6.96 4.25
N LYS A 62 47.80 -8.09 4.60
CA LYS A 62 48.35 -9.06 5.55
C LYS A 62 49.69 -9.66 5.10
N LYS A 63 49.93 -9.77 3.78
CA LYS A 63 51.16 -10.36 3.21
C LYS A 63 52.29 -9.35 2.96
N TYR A 64 51.96 -8.16 2.45
CA TYR A 64 52.94 -7.19 1.94
C TYR A 64 53.05 -5.94 2.82
N GLY A 65 52.21 -5.79 3.85
CA GLY A 65 52.19 -4.66 4.76
C GLY A 65 51.18 -3.56 4.39
N PRO A 66 51.30 -2.36 4.99
CA PRO A 66 50.29 -1.31 4.90
C PRO A 66 50.21 -0.60 3.54
N VAL A 67 51.14 -0.84 2.62
CA VAL A 67 51.17 -0.25 1.28
C VAL A 67 51.27 -1.36 0.25
N VAL A 68 50.36 -1.41 -0.73
CA VAL A 68 50.32 -2.49 -1.73
C VAL A 68 49.98 -1.96 -3.12
N ARG A 69 50.77 -2.30 -4.14
CA ARG A 69 50.44 -2.05 -5.55
C ARG A 69 49.39 -3.06 -6.03
N ILE A 70 48.20 -2.57 -6.36
CA ILE A 70 47.03 -3.37 -6.75
C ILE A 70 46.61 -3.17 -8.21
N ALA A 71 47.25 -2.28 -8.95
CA ALA A 71 47.19 -2.23 -10.42
C ALA A 71 48.47 -1.57 -10.97
N PRO A 72 48.68 -1.49 -12.30
CA PRO A 72 49.84 -0.82 -12.87
C PRO A 72 50.01 0.62 -12.38
N ASN A 73 48.90 1.33 -12.12
CA ASN A 73 48.90 2.71 -11.64
C ASN A 73 47.94 2.90 -10.44
N GLU A 74 47.79 1.88 -9.59
CA GLU A 74 46.91 1.92 -8.41
C GLU A 74 47.58 1.31 -7.17
N ILE A 75 47.50 2.01 -6.06
CA ILE A 75 48.10 1.64 -4.77
C ILE A 75 47.04 1.69 -3.67
N SER A 76 46.96 0.61 -2.89
CA SER A 76 46.14 0.52 -1.68
C SER A 76 46.98 0.84 -0.46
N PHE A 77 46.46 1.67 0.43
CA PHE A 77 47.06 2.02 1.72
C PHE A 77 46.18 1.53 2.89
N ASN A 78 46.81 1.24 4.03
CA ASN A 78 46.14 0.86 5.27
C ASN A 78 46.92 1.38 6.51
N SER A 79 47.05 2.70 6.64
CA SER A 79 47.71 3.35 7.78
C SER A 79 47.03 4.68 8.14
N LEU A 80 47.14 5.13 9.40
CA LEU A 80 46.63 6.46 9.79
C LEU A 80 47.37 7.62 9.12
N SER A 81 48.66 7.45 8.79
CA SER A 81 49.47 8.45 8.10
C SER A 81 48.96 8.67 6.67
N ALA A 82 48.76 7.58 5.93
CA ALA A 82 48.15 7.63 4.61
C ALA A 82 46.72 8.18 4.65
N LEU A 83 45.93 7.81 5.65
CA LEU A 83 44.57 8.33 5.82
C LEU A 83 44.56 9.85 5.94
N ARG A 84 45.42 10.41 6.79
CA ARG A 84 45.56 11.86 6.98
C ARG A 84 46.06 12.54 5.71
N THR A 85 47.04 11.96 5.03
CA THR A 85 47.63 12.54 3.81
C THR A 85 46.64 12.53 2.63
N ILE A 86 45.94 11.42 2.42
CA ILE A 86 45.06 11.22 1.25
C ILE A 86 43.67 11.84 1.50
N TYR A 87 43.10 11.69 2.70
CA TYR A 87 41.72 12.08 2.99
C TYR A 87 41.59 13.14 4.09
N GLY A 88 42.68 13.60 4.69
CA GLY A 88 42.63 14.59 5.77
C GLY A 88 42.27 16.01 5.29
N PRO A 89 42.04 16.93 6.24
CA PRO A 89 41.85 18.35 5.94
C PRO A 89 43.01 18.91 5.10
N GLY A 90 42.69 19.70 4.06
CA GLY A 90 43.69 20.28 3.16
C GLY A 90 44.32 19.33 2.14
N SER A 91 43.87 18.06 2.08
CA SER A 91 44.36 17.10 1.08
C SER A 91 44.17 17.61 -0.36
N ARG A 92 45.21 17.44 -1.17
CA ARG A 92 45.24 17.75 -2.61
C ARG A 92 44.72 16.60 -3.49
N PHE A 93 44.36 15.48 -2.88
CA PHE A 93 43.88 14.31 -3.58
C PHE A 93 42.39 14.48 -3.95
N GLY A 94 42.13 14.56 -5.25
CA GLY A 94 40.80 14.66 -5.84
C GLY A 94 40.16 13.29 -6.11
N ARG A 95 38.83 13.27 -6.32
CA ARG A 95 38.09 12.06 -6.72
C ARG A 95 38.48 11.66 -8.15
N THR A 96 38.70 10.37 -8.42
CA THR A 96 39.09 9.92 -9.77
C THR A 96 37.89 9.83 -10.73
N SER A 97 38.15 9.51 -12.00
CA SER A 97 37.12 9.27 -13.01
C SER A 97 36.15 8.12 -12.68
N PHE A 98 36.51 7.28 -11.70
CA PHE A 98 35.63 6.25 -11.13
C PHE A 98 34.28 6.80 -10.68
N TYR A 99 34.26 7.99 -10.06
CA TYR A 99 33.04 8.58 -9.49
C TYR A 99 32.07 9.09 -10.57
N ARG A 100 32.50 9.24 -11.81
CA ARG A 100 31.68 9.75 -12.93
C ARG A 100 30.50 8.84 -13.28
N MET A 101 30.45 7.61 -12.77
CA MET A 101 29.26 6.74 -12.90
C MET A 101 28.04 7.25 -12.11
N PHE A 102 28.27 8.15 -11.16
CA PHE A 102 27.24 8.84 -10.38
C PHE A 102 26.89 10.22 -10.92
N ASP A 103 27.42 10.62 -12.08
CA ASP A 103 26.92 11.81 -12.77
C ASP A 103 25.45 11.57 -13.13
N VAL A 104 24.59 12.57 -12.90
CA VAL A 104 23.15 12.49 -13.18
C VAL A 104 22.78 13.61 -14.15
N TYR A 105 21.92 13.30 -15.12
CA TYR A 105 21.45 14.23 -16.16
C TYR A 105 22.57 14.94 -16.95
N GLY A 106 23.75 14.32 -17.05
CA GLY A 106 24.91 14.89 -17.73
C GLY A 106 25.70 15.92 -16.90
N GLU A 107 25.32 16.14 -15.65
CA GLU A 107 25.93 17.14 -14.76
C GLU A 107 26.72 16.49 -13.62
N GLN A 108 27.78 17.18 -13.18
CA GLN A 108 28.49 16.85 -11.94
C GLN A 108 27.70 17.31 -10.72
N ASN A 109 27.84 16.57 -9.62
CA ASN A 109 27.26 16.87 -8.32
C ASN A 109 28.32 16.78 -7.22
N LEU A 110 27.93 17.05 -5.97
CA LEU A 110 28.83 16.99 -4.82
C LEU A 110 29.64 15.69 -4.75
N PHE A 111 29.03 14.55 -5.07
CA PHE A 111 29.72 13.27 -5.07
C PHE A 111 30.72 13.11 -6.24
N THR A 112 30.52 13.73 -7.40
CA THR A 112 31.38 13.46 -8.56
C THR A 112 32.50 14.48 -8.82
N PHE A 113 32.51 15.63 -8.14
CA PHE A 113 33.54 16.64 -8.36
C PHE A 113 34.96 16.13 -8.14
N HIS A 114 35.82 16.24 -9.16
CA HIS A 114 37.25 15.93 -9.05
C HIS A 114 37.97 16.91 -8.10
N SER A 115 37.81 18.22 -8.34
CA SER A 115 38.53 19.28 -7.62
C SER A 115 38.06 19.46 -6.17
N PRO A 116 38.97 19.45 -5.16
CA PRO A 116 38.64 19.78 -3.78
C PRO A 116 38.03 21.17 -3.62
N LYS A 117 38.45 22.15 -4.43
CA LYS A 117 37.94 23.54 -4.37
C LYS A 117 36.46 23.60 -4.76
N VAL A 118 36.13 23.11 -5.95
CA VAL A 118 34.75 23.11 -6.48
C VAL A 118 33.81 22.35 -5.54
N HIS A 119 34.25 21.20 -5.04
CA HIS A 119 33.51 20.45 -4.03
C HIS A 119 33.30 21.27 -2.74
N GLY A 120 34.36 21.90 -2.22
CA GLY A 120 34.29 22.72 -1.02
C GLY A 120 33.30 23.87 -1.16
N ASP A 121 33.30 24.55 -2.31
CA ASP A 121 32.39 25.66 -2.57
C ASP A 121 30.93 25.20 -2.68
N ARG A 122 30.66 24.07 -3.36
CA ARG A 122 29.31 23.46 -3.38
C ARG A 122 28.88 23.01 -1.97
N LYS A 123 29.77 22.34 -1.23
CA LYS A 123 29.48 21.83 0.13
C LYS A 123 29.08 22.95 1.09
N LYS A 124 29.70 24.13 1.01
CA LYS A 124 29.36 25.28 1.86
C LYS A 124 27.87 25.63 1.79
N LEU A 125 27.27 25.57 0.60
CA LEU A 125 25.85 25.89 0.37
C LEU A 125 24.89 24.94 1.10
N LEU A 126 25.32 23.69 1.31
CA LEU A 126 24.48 22.60 1.79
C LEU A 126 24.79 22.17 3.23
N SER A 127 26.03 22.39 3.67
CA SER A 127 26.55 21.86 4.94
C SER A 127 25.73 22.23 6.17
N HIS A 128 25.14 23.43 6.20
CA HIS A 128 24.28 23.86 7.30
C HIS A 128 23.03 22.99 7.42
N ALA A 129 22.39 22.63 6.30
CA ALA A 129 21.17 21.80 6.30
C ALA A 129 21.41 20.39 6.86
N TYR A 130 22.62 19.87 6.66
CA TYR A 130 23.05 18.57 7.16
C TYR A 130 23.80 18.63 8.50
N SER A 131 23.92 19.80 9.13
CA SER A 131 24.55 19.92 10.44
C SER A 131 23.69 19.22 11.50
N LYS A 132 24.33 18.70 12.55
CA LYS A 132 23.61 18.07 13.68
C LYS A 132 22.54 18.98 14.26
N THR A 133 22.87 20.26 14.42
CA THR A 133 21.95 21.27 14.96
C THR A 133 20.76 21.52 14.04
N ALA A 134 20.91 21.47 12.71
CA ALA A 134 19.79 21.64 11.79
C ALA A 134 18.92 20.38 11.65
N VAL A 135 19.54 19.20 11.65
CA VAL A 135 18.82 17.91 11.56
C VAL A 135 17.97 17.65 12.80
N LEU A 136 18.46 18.03 13.98
CA LEU A 136 17.72 17.84 15.23
C LEU A 136 16.69 18.94 15.51
N LYS A 137 16.56 19.98 14.65
CA LYS A 137 15.49 20.98 14.81
C LYS A 137 14.12 20.33 14.67
N PRO A 138 13.08 20.87 15.33
CA PRO A 138 11.76 20.25 15.39
C PRO A 138 11.16 19.90 14.01
N ALA A 139 11.37 20.72 12.98
CA ALA A 139 10.82 20.43 11.65
C ALA A 139 11.38 19.13 11.03
N THR A 140 12.71 18.98 10.99
CA THR A 140 13.40 17.79 10.46
C THR A 140 13.29 16.61 11.41
N ALA A 141 13.42 16.82 12.73
CA ALA A 141 13.27 15.78 13.73
C ALA A 141 11.89 15.11 13.66
N ARG A 142 10.81 15.91 13.60
CA ARG A 142 9.44 15.40 13.46
C ARG A 142 9.21 14.63 12.16
N MET A 143 9.95 14.94 11.10
CA MET A 143 9.91 14.16 9.87
C MET A 143 10.44 12.74 10.13
N ILE A 144 11.64 12.63 10.71
CA ILE A 144 12.28 11.34 11.01
C ILE A 144 11.46 10.51 12.00
N GLU A 145 11.02 11.14 13.10
CA GLU A 145 10.16 10.51 14.11
C GLU A 145 8.86 9.97 13.52
N ARG A 146 8.24 10.72 12.60
CA ARG A 146 7.01 10.27 11.91
C ARG A 146 7.26 9.07 11.02
N GLN A 147 8.39 9.01 10.31
CA GLN A 147 8.71 7.83 9.50
C GLN A 147 9.05 6.63 10.37
N ALA A 148 9.65 6.82 11.55
CA ALA A 148 9.92 5.74 12.50
C ALA A 148 8.61 5.16 13.05
N TRP A 149 7.67 6.01 13.45
CA TRP A 149 6.32 5.59 13.83
C TRP A 149 5.62 4.80 12.71
N ARG A 150 5.67 5.29 11.47
CA ARG A 150 5.09 4.57 10.32
C ARG A 150 5.75 3.23 10.07
N TYR A 151 7.06 3.13 10.34
CA TYR A 151 7.76 1.85 10.20
C TYR A 151 7.31 0.86 11.27
N LEU A 152 7.14 1.28 12.53
CA LEU A 152 6.59 0.39 13.56
C LEU A 152 5.19 -0.11 13.20
N ASN A 153 4.31 0.77 12.71
CA ASN A 153 2.99 0.34 12.22
C ASN A 153 3.06 -0.64 11.03
N LEU A 154 4.10 -0.53 10.19
CA LEU A 154 4.31 -1.49 9.11
C LEU A 154 4.67 -2.86 9.67
N ILE A 155 5.53 -2.91 10.71
CA ILE A 155 5.90 -4.13 11.42
C ILE A 155 4.69 -4.75 12.14
N ASP A 156 3.88 -3.93 12.82
CA ASP A 156 2.68 -4.42 13.53
C ASP A 156 1.63 -5.03 12.60
N ALA A 157 1.61 -4.59 11.33
CA ALA A 157 0.74 -5.13 10.31
C ALA A 157 1.28 -6.41 9.65
N GLU A 158 2.51 -6.84 9.95
CA GLU A 158 3.10 -8.04 9.38
C GLU A 158 2.67 -9.31 10.13
N PRO A 159 2.28 -10.39 9.41
CA PRO A 159 1.81 -11.61 10.02
C PRO A 159 2.91 -12.28 10.85
N GLU A 160 2.53 -12.80 12.02
CA GLU A 160 3.41 -13.55 12.93
C GLU A 160 4.64 -12.75 13.42
N GLY A 161 4.63 -11.42 13.24
CA GLY A 161 5.78 -10.55 13.56
C GLY A 161 7.00 -10.80 12.67
N VAL A 162 6.87 -11.53 11.55
CA VAL A 162 7.98 -11.83 10.64
C VAL A 162 8.11 -10.73 9.59
N SER A 163 9.22 -9.99 9.64
CA SER A 163 9.51 -8.89 8.72
C SER A 163 10.62 -9.21 7.71
N GLU A 164 10.39 -8.88 6.44
CA GLU A 164 11.46 -8.79 5.43
C GLU A 164 12.17 -7.45 5.55
N ILE A 165 13.09 -7.38 6.52
CA ILE A 165 13.72 -6.14 6.93
C ILE A 165 14.63 -5.54 5.85
N PHE A 166 15.06 -6.28 4.82
CA PHE A 166 15.83 -5.69 3.73
C PHE A 166 15.00 -4.62 3.02
N SER A 167 13.86 -5.00 2.45
CA SER A 167 13.02 -4.11 1.64
C SER A 167 12.32 -3.06 2.50
N THR A 168 11.82 -3.44 3.68
CA THR A 168 11.08 -2.50 4.54
C THR A 168 11.97 -1.37 5.06
N LEU A 169 13.22 -1.64 5.41
CA LEU A 169 14.18 -0.59 5.84
C LEU A 169 14.62 0.30 4.68
N HIS A 170 14.63 -0.22 3.44
CA HIS A 170 14.79 0.60 2.25
C HIS A 170 13.59 1.54 2.03
N TYR A 171 12.36 1.10 2.33
CA TYR A 171 11.19 1.98 2.31
C TYR A 171 11.30 3.11 3.35
N TYR A 172 11.77 2.80 4.56
CA TYR A 172 12.00 3.79 5.60
C TYR A 172 13.02 4.85 5.16
N SER A 173 14.18 4.42 4.65
CA SER A 173 15.25 5.34 4.21
C SER A 173 14.82 6.17 3.00
N LEU A 174 14.11 5.54 2.05
CA LEU A 174 13.50 6.20 0.87
C LEU A 174 12.53 7.33 1.27
N ASP A 175 11.65 7.06 2.22
CA ASP A 175 10.65 8.02 2.70
C ASP A 175 11.26 9.17 3.53
N ASN A 176 12.39 8.94 4.21
CA ASN A 176 13.14 10.01 4.89
C ASN A 176 13.90 10.89 3.90
N ILE A 177 14.72 10.30 3.03
CA ILE A 177 15.60 11.08 2.16
C ILE A 177 14.82 11.90 1.13
N THR A 178 13.72 11.38 0.61
CA THR A 178 12.90 12.11 -0.37
C THR A 178 12.17 13.28 0.27
N ALA A 179 11.63 13.11 1.47
CA ALA A 179 11.07 14.20 2.25
C ALA A 179 12.13 15.25 2.60
N PHE A 180 13.35 14.83 2.95
CA PHE A 180 14.44 15.74 3.25
C PHE A 180 14.90 16.55 2.02
N VAL A 181 15.02 15.90 0.86
CA VAL A 181 15.59 16.50 -0.36
C VAL A 181 14.55 17.31 -1.15
N TYR A 182 13.32 16.79 -1.29
CA TYR A 182 12.29 17.37 -2.16
C TYR A 182 11.11 17.98 -1.41
N GLY A 183 10.96 17.72 -0.10
CA GLY A 183 9.79 18.18 0.65
C GLY A 183 8.49 17.68 0.02
N LYS A 184 7.46 18.52 0.01
CA LYS A 184 6.13 18.17 -0.56
C LYS A 184 6.14 17.80 -2.05
N TYR A 185 7.17 18.20 -2.79
CA TYR A 185 7.27 18.02 -4.24
C TYR A 185 7.68 16.61 -4.66
N GLY A 186 8.25 15.83 -3.73
CA GLY A 186 8.79 14.51 -4.05
C GLY A 186 8.88 13.57 -2.87
N ALA A 187 8.29 13.91 -1.71
CA ALA A 187 8.23 12.99 -0.57
C ALA A 187 7.49 11.70 -0.94
N THR A 188 8.15 10.57 -0.72
CA THR A 188 7.54 9.26 -0.99
C THR A 188 6.68 8.78 0.19
N ALA A 189 6.06 7.62 -0.02
CA ALA A 189 5.11 6.99 0.90
C ALA A 189 5.23 5.46 0.81
N ALA A 190 6.44 4.95 0.62
CA ALA A 190 6.73 3.53 0.47
C ALA A 190 6.38 2.76 1.74
N VAL A 191 6.65 3.31 2.93
CA VAL A 191 6.30 2.67 4.21
C VAL A 191 4.79 2.50 4.32
N ARG A 192 4.02 3.51 3.89
CA ARG A 192 2.54 3.51 3.88
C ARG A 192 1.90 2.63 2.79
N GLY A 193 2.68 1.88 2.02
CA GLY A 193 2.13 0.94 1.03
C GLY A 193 1.98 1.48 -0.39
N SER A 194 2.51 2.67 -0.72
CA SER A 194 2.48 3.15 -2.11
C SER A 194 3.30 2.22 -3.02
N LYS A 195 2.60 1.44 -3.85
CA LYS A 195 3.23 0.51 -4.79
C LYS A 195 4.22 1.21 -5.73
N ILE A 196 3.83 2.35 -6.28
CA ILE A 196 4.68 3.16 -7.17
C ILE A 196 6.00 3.55 -6.47
N HIS A 197 5.94 3.91 -5.19
CA HIS A 197 7.13 4.29 -4.44
C HIS A 197 7.97 3.06 -4.03
N ARG A 198 7.33 1.94 -3.64
CA ARG A 198 8.03 0.68 -3.36
C ARG A 198 8.74 0.13 -4.60
N ASP A 199 8.16 0.31 -5.79
CA ASP A 199 8.75 -0.12 -7.05
C ASP A 199 10.03 0.66 -7.42
N LEU A 200 10.28 1.84 -6.82
CA LEU A 200 11.49 2.63 -7.07
C LEU A 200 12.78 1.91 -6.67
N ILE A 201 12.71 1.01 -5.68
CA ILE A 201 13.90 0.26 -5.23
C ILE A 201 14.13 -1.03 -6.04
N SER A 202 13.23 -1.41 -6.94
CA SER A 202 13.34 -2.68 -7.69
C SER A 202 14.68 -2.83 -8.45
N ASP A 203 15.20 -1.74 -9.01
CA ASP A 203 16.44 -1.76 -9.79
C ASP A 203 17.73 -1.79 -8.93
N ILE A 204 17.65 -1.40 -7.65
CA ILE A 204 18.75 -1.52 -6.68
C ILE A 204 18.75 -2.89 -5.99
N LEU A 205 17.60 -3.56 -5.91
CA LEU A 205 17.51 -4.92 -5.39
C LEU A 205 17.98 -5.98 -6.40
N HIS A 206 18.04 -5.62 -7.69
CA HIS A 206 18.32 -6.57 -8.77
C HIS A 206 19.80 -7.02 -8.80
N PRO A 207 20.12 -8.33 -8.68
CA PRO A 207 21.51 -8.83 -8.60
C PRO A 207 22.40 -8.45 -9.80
N SER A 208 21.83 -8.35 -11.01
CA SER A 208 22.55 -7.89 -12.21
C SER A 208 23.14 -6.47 -12.11
N ARG A 209 22.76 -5.65 -11.11
CA ARG A 209 23.37 -4.33 -10.88
C ARG A 209 24.89 -4.40 -10.73
N ARG A 210 25.40 -5.51 -10.19
CA ARG A 210 26.84 -5.74 -10.00
C ARG A 210 27.56 -5.91 -11.34
N ARG A 211 26.98 -6.69 -12.26
CA ARG A 211 27.51 -6.89 -13.62
C ARG A 211 27.52 -5.59 -14.40
N LEU A 212 26.43 -4.82 -14.31
CA LEU A 212 26.36 -3.48 -14.91
C LEU A 212 27.45 -2.56 -14.35
N SER A 213 27.60 -2.49 -13.03
CA SER A 213 28.62 -1.68 -12.36
C SER A 213 30.04 -2.06 -12.82
N TRP A 214 30.32 -3.37 -12.92
CA TRP A 214 31.59 -3.87 -13.43
C TRP A 214 31.87 -3.40 -14.87
N CYS A 215 30.88 -3.54 -15.76
CA CYS A 215 30.97 -3.08 -17.15
C CYS A 215 31.16 -1.56 -17.24
N ILE A 216 30.48 -0.77 -16.42
CA ILE A 216 30.63 0.69 -16.37
C ILE A 216 32.03 1.09 -15.94
N VAL A 217 32.61 0.42 -14.94
CA VAL A 217 33.94 0.73 -14.39
C VAL A 217 35.05 0.30 -15.36
N HIS A 218 34.99 -0.92 -15.90
CA HIS A 218 36.09 -1.51 -16.67
C HIS A 218 35.96 -1.35 -18.18
N MET A 219 34.73 -1.21 -18.69
CA MET A 219 34.37 -1.19 -20.12
C MET A 219 33.43 -0.02 -20.46
N LYS A 220 33.66 1.16 -19.90
CA LYS A 220 32.77 2.34 -20.03
C LYS A 220 32.32 2.62 -21.47
N GLY A 221 33.26 2.72 -22.42
CA GLY A 221 32.95 3.06 -23.81
C GLY A 221 32.07 2.01 -24.50
N PHE A 222 32.40 0.73 -24.30
CA PHE A 222 31.60 -0.38 -24.83
C PHE A 222 30.21 -0.44 -24.20
N THR A 223 30.12 -0.25 -22.88
CA THR A 223 28.83 -0.21 -22.16
C THR A 223 27.97 0.96 -22.66
N GLN A 224 28.54 2.16 -22.80
CA GLN A 224 27.82 3.30 -23.36
C GLN A 224 27.34 3.03 -24.80
N TRP A 225 28.15 2.36 -25.61
CA TRP A 225 27.76 1.96 -26.96
C TRP A 225 26.60 0.96 -26.94
N LEU A 226 26.64 -0.07 -26.08
CA LEU A 226 25.58 -1.08 -25.95
C LEU A 226 24.23 -0.46 -25.62
N TYR A 227 24.18 0.43 -24.61
CA TYR A 227 22.92 1.04 -24.16
C TYR A 227 22.41 2.18 -25.04
N ARG A 228 23.20 2.64 -26.03
CA ARG A 228 22.77 3.64 -27.03
C ARG A 228 22.05 3.02 -28.24
N GLN A 229 22.06 1.70 -28.37
CA GLN A 229 21.43 1.04 -29.53
C GLN A 229 19.91 0.99 -29.35
N SER A 230 19.15 1.68 -30.21
CA SER A 230 17.68 1.76 -30.12
C SER A 230 16.93 1.09 -31.29
N SER A 231 17.65 0.61 -32.31
CA SER A 231 17.06 0.08 -33.56
C SER A 231 17.26 -1.44 -33.68
N PHE A 232 17.38 -2.00 -34.89
CA PHE A 232 17.70 -3.42 -35.12
C PHE A 232 18.92 -3.89 -34.30
N MET A 233 19.97 -3.07 -34.24
CA MET A 233 21.13 -3.32 -33.38
C MET A 233 20.75 -3.41 -31.89
N GLY A 234 19.76 -2.64 -31.45
CA GLY A 234 19.19 -2.71 -30.09
C GLY A 234 18.58 -4.08 -29.79
N ALA A 235 17.80 -4.63 -30.72
CA ALA A 235 17.22 -5.96 -30.59
C ALA A 235 18.30 -7.06 -30.51
N LEU A 236 19.39 -6.93 -31.29
CA LEU A 236 20.52 -7.86 -31.27
C LEU A 236 21.36 -7.78 -29.99
N VAL A 237 21.56 -6.59 -29.43
CA VAL A 237 22.37 -6.41 -28.20
C VAL A 237 21.59 -6.66 -26.92
N LYS A 238 20.25 -6.60 -26.94
CA LYS A 238 19.40 -6.77 -25.74
C LYS A 238 19.73 -8.05 -24.94
N PRO A 239 19.93 -9.24 -25.55
CA PRO A 239 20.24 -10.47 -24.81
C PRO A 239 21.60 -10.44 -24.08
N ILE A 240 22.54 -9.61 -24.55
CA ILE A 240 23.91 -9.52 -23.98
C ILE A 240 24.09 -8.32 -23.05
N LEU A 241 23.03 -7.55 -22.77
CA LEU A 241 23.11 -6.44 -21.82
C LEU A 241 23.49 -6.97 -20.44
N PRO A 242 24.46 -6.33 -19.74
CA PRO A 242 24.87 -6.77 -18.41
C PRO A 242 23.74 -6.67 -17.38
N MET A 243 22.76 -5.79 -17.63
CA MET A 243 21.50 -5.69 -16.91
C MET A 243 20.40 -5.25 -17.88
N GLN A 244 19.25 -5.90 -17.83
CA GLN A 244 18.08 -5.50 -18.63
C GLN A 244 17.54 -4.16 -18.15
N GLN A 245 16.92 -3.40 -19.06
CA GLN A 245 16.25 -2.15 -18.67
C GLN A 245 14.99 -2.47 -17.83
N PRO A 246 14.67 -1.67 -16.79
CA PRO A 246 15.39 -0.48 -16.33
C PRO A 246 16.74 -0.81 -15.66
N THR A 247 17.79 -0.03 -15.94
CA THR A 247 19.10 -0.20 -15.28
C THR A 247 19.09 0.40 -13.88
N THR A 248 20.06 0.04 -13.04
CA THR A 248 20.20 0.57 -11.68
C THR A 248 20.01 2.10 -11.60
N TYR A 249 19.18 2.55 -10.66
CA TYR A 249 18.81 3.94 -10.42
C TYR A 249 17.96 4.61 -11.51
N THR A 250 17.44 3.89 -12.51
CA THR A 250 16.63 4.50 -13.57
C THR A 250 15.30 5.01 -13.02
N GLY A 251 14.61 4.20 -12.21
CA GLY A 251 13.33 4.60 -11.60
C GLY A 251 13.51 5.79 -10.66
N ILE A 252 14.52 5.71 -9.80
CA ILE A 252 14.90 6.77 -8.85
C ILE A 252 15.25 8.08 -9.58
N ARG A 253 16.07 8.03 -10.64
CA ARG A 253 16.42 9.22 -11.44
C ARG A 253 15.21 9.79 -12.18
N ALA A 254 14.34 8.94 -12.74
CA ALA A 254 13.12 9.44 -13.37
C ALA A 254 12.21 10.17 -12.38
N TYR A 255 12.03 9.60 -11.18
CA TYR A 255 11.25 10.20 -10.11
C TYR A 255 11.87 11.52 -9.60
N ALA A 256 13.17 11.53 -9.34
CA ALA A 256 13.94 12.71 -8.96
C ALA A 256 13.77 13.88 -9.94
N LEU A 257 13.83 13.58 -11.24
CA LEU A 257 13.63 14.59 -12.28
C LEU A 257 12.17 15.07 -12.33
N SER A 258 11.21 14.19 -12.10
CA SER A 258 9.79 14.54 -12.02
C SER A 258 9.51 15.49 -10.85
N ALA A 259 10.03 15.17 -9.66
CA ALA A 259 9.91 16.02 -8.48
C ALA A 259 10.53 17.41 -8.71
N PHE A 260 11.71 17.47 -9.34
CA PHE A 260 12.33 18.73 -9.72
C PHE A 260 11.47 19.54 -10.71
N LYS A 261 10.90 18.89 -11.73
CA LYS A 261 10.03 19.56 -12.71
C LYS A 261 8.76 20.11 -12.07
N GLN A 262 8.16 19.36 -11.15
CA GLN A 262 6.98 19.81 -10.40
C GLN A 262 7.29 21.06 -9.57
N PHE A 263 8.41 21.04 -8.82
CA PHE A 263 8.89 22.21 -8.10
C PHE A 263 9.14 23.41 -9.04
N ARG A 264 9.82 23.19 -10.17
CA ARG A 264 10.15 24.25 -11.12
C ARG A 264 8.89 24.92 -11.68
N ALA A 265 7.86 24.13 -12.00
CA ALA A 265 6.59 24.64 -12.50
C ALA A 265 5.88 25.56 -11.49
N GLU A 266 5.84 25.19 -10.20
CA GLU A 266 5.30 26.06 -9.15
C GLU A 266 6.19 27.29 -8.89
N ALA A 267 7.51 27.15 -8.98
CA ALA A 267 8.45 28.26 -8.84
C ALA A 267 8.27 29.31 -9.95
N ASP A 268 8.05 28.88 -11.19
CA ASP A 268 7.75 29.77 -12.32
C ASP A 268 6.38 30.46 -12.17
N ALA A 269 5.41 29.80 -11.53
CA ALA A 269 4.11 30.38 -11.20
C ALA A 269 4.16 31.39 -10.03
N GLN A 270 5.32 31.60 -9.39
CA GLN A 270 5.48 32.40 -8.16
C GLN A 270 4.63 31.91 -6.98
N GLU A 271 4.23 30.64 -6.98
CA GLU A 271 3.37 30.04 -5.96
C GLU A 271 4.16 29.40 -4.80
N VAL A 272 5.49 29.40 -4.88
CA VAL A 272 6.37 28.87 -3.82
C VAL A 272 6.33 29.81 -2.61
N LYS A 273 5.48 29.48 -1.64
CA LYS A 273 5.44 30.13 -0.33
C LYS A 273 6.36 29.41 0.63
N PHE A 274 7.37 30.11 1.15
CA PHE A 274 8.17 29.62 2.26
C PHE A 274 7.38 29.75 3.55
N ILE A 275 7.00 28.63 4.15
CA ILE A 275 6.29 28.59 5.42
C ILE A 275 7.34 28.66 6.54
N GLU A 276 7.29 29.70 7.35
CA GLU A 276 8.05 29.76 8.60
C GLU A 276 7.61 28.58 9.49
N ASP A 277 8.56 27.81 10.02
CA ASP A 277 8.41 26.58 10.83
C ASP A 277 8.30 25.21 10.12
N GLU A 278 8.27 25.16 8.78
CA GLU A 278 8.39 23.89 8.04
C GLU A 278 9.85 23.55 7.65
N HIS A 279 10.10 22.26 7.39
CA HIS A 279 11.41 21.79 6.93
C HIS A 279 11.67 22.35 5.53
N VAL A 280 12.72 23.18 5.40
CA VAL A 280 13.18 23.66 4.09
C VAL A 280 13.99 22.56 3.43
N SER A 281 13.43 22.01 2.34
CA SER A 281 14.06 20.94 1.57
C SER A 281 15.38 21.39 0.94
N ILE A 282 16.23 20.43 0.56
CA ILE A 282 17.47 20.73 -0.15
C ILE A 282 17.21 21.41 -1.49
N LEU A 283 16.16 21.00 -2.20
CA LEU A 283 15.75 21.61 -3.45
C LEU A 283 15.40 23.10 -3.28
N GLU A 284 14.57 23.43 -2.29
CA GLU A 284 14.21 24.82 -1.98
C GLU A 284 15.42 25.65 -1.59
N ARG A 285 16.37 25.08 -0.84
CA ARG A 285 17.61 25.78 -0.47
C ARG A 285 18.51 26.08 -1.66
N LEU A 286 18.66 25.12 -2.58
CA LEU A 286 19.41 25.32 -3.82
C LEU A 286 18.74 26.37 -4.71
N TRP A 287 17.40 26.38 -4.73
CA TRP A 287 16.62 27.38 -5.44
C TRP A 287 16.80 28.78 -4.85
N GLN A 288 16.71 28.94 -3.52
CA GLN A 288 16.98 30.21 -2.84
C GLN A 288 18.38 30.75 -3.19
N TYR A 289 19.39 29.87 -3.18
CA TYR A 289 20.74 30.26 -3.60
C TYR A 289 20.77 30.71 -5.07
N HIS A 290 20.15 29.94 -5.97
CA HIS A 290 20.04 30.29 -7.39
C HIS A 290 19.44 31.70 -7.59
N GLU A 291 18.33 32.01 -6.92
CA GLU A 291 17.68 33.32 -7.00
C GLU A 291 18.60 34.46 -6.54
N THR A 292 19.32 34.29 -5.42
CA THR A 292 20.20 35.33 -4.87
C THR A 292 21.44 35.62 -5.73
N GLN A 293 21.81 34.71 -6.62
CA GLN A 293 23.04 34.80 -7.41
C GLN A 293 22.78 35.04 -8.90
N ARG A 294 21.56 35.39 -9.31
CA ARG A 294 21.26 35.64 -10.74
C ARG A 294 22.13 36.78 -11.31
N PRO A 295 22.70 36.63 -12.53
CA PRO A 295 22.50 35.52 -13.49
C PRO A 295 23.43 34.31 -13.29
N ASP A 296 24.40 34.38 -12.37
CA ASP A 296 25.45 33.37 -12.12
C ASP A 296 25.01 32.21 -11.21
N GLY A 297 23.70 32.08 -10.95
CA GLY A 297 23.10 31.02 -10.13
C GLY A 297 23.25 29.61 -10.74
N MET A 298 22.91 28.58 -9.96
CA MET A 298 23.00 27.19 -10.43
C MET A 298 21.99 26.88 -11.54
N ARG A 299 22.42 26.22 -12.62
CA ARG A 299 21.50 25.78 -13.68
C ARG A 299 20.52 24.73 -13.15
N ASP A 300 19.32 24.68 -13.71
CA ASP A 300 18.26 23.72 -13.35
C ASP A 300 18.76 22.26 -13.29
N LEU A 301 19.44 21.79 -14.34
CA LEU A 301 19.98 20.42 -14.37
C LEU A 301 21.10 20.19 -13.33
N GLN A 302 21.82 21.23 -12.92
CA GLN A 302 22.81 21.11 -11.84
C GLN A 302 22.13 20.96 -10.48
N MET A 303 21.02 21.68 -10.24
CA MET A 303 20.21 21.50 -9.03
C MET A 303 19.54 20.13 -9.02
N ALA A 304 18.96 19.71 -10.14
CA ALA A 304 18.35 18.39 -10.28
C ALA A 304 19.36 17.26 -10.07
N SER A 305 20.58 17.39 -10.62
CA SER A 305 21.67 16.41 -10.44
C SER A 305 22.15 16.34 -8.99
N GLU A 306 22.25 17.49 -8.31
CA GLU A 306 22.60 17.56 -6.89
C GLU A 306 21.55 16.86 -6.01
N CYS A 307 20.27 17.13 -6.24
CA CYS A 307 19.18 16.51 -5.48
C CYS A 307 19.12 15.00 -5.75
N ALA A 308 19.28 14.57 -7.00
CA ALA A 308 19.29 13.15 -7.35
C ALA A 308 20.46 12.39 -6.70
N ASP A 309 21.64 13.00 -6.60
CA ASP A 309 22.78 12.41 -5.88
C ASP A 309 22.49 12.20 -4.39
N HIS A 310 21.96 13.21 -3.72
CA HIS A 310 21.58 13.10 -2.30
C HIS A 310 20.51 12.05 -2.07
N PHE A 311 19.51 12.01 -2.95
CA PHE A 311 18.48 10.97 -2.93
C PHE A 311 19.11 9.58 -3.03
N LEU A 312 19.94 9.33 -4.04
CA LEU A 312 20.60 8.03 -4.23
C LEU A 312 21.48 7.62 -3.04
N ALA A 313 22.19 8.57 -2.44
CA ALA A 313 23.09 8.29 -1.32
C ALA A 313 22.34 7.91 -0.03
N GLY A 314 21.18 8.51 0.22
CA GLY A 314 20.42 8.33 1.46
C GLY A 314 19.51 7.10 1.51
N ILE A 315 19.37 6.35 0.40
CA ILE A 315 18.58 5.09 0.39
C ILE A 315 19.45 3.94 0.94
N ASP A 316 20.32 3.35 0.08
CA ASP A 316 21.04 2.10 0.34
C ASP A 316 21.85 2.16 1.67
N THR A 317 22.50 3.29 1.95
CA THR A 317 23.50 3.33 3.04
C THR A 317 22.87 3.24 4.44
N THR A 318 21.77 3.96 4.68
CA THR A 318 21.08 3.93 5.98
C THR A 318 20.32 2.62 6.15
N SER A 319 19.63 2.13 5.11
CA SER A 319 18.87 0.88 5.15
C SER A 319 19.76 -0.34 5.36
N ASP A 320 20.89 -0.44 4.65
CA ASP A 320 21.86 -1.52 4.81
C ASP A 320 22.43 -1.56 6.23
N THR A 321 22.73 -0.39 6.80
CA THR A 321 23.24 -0.30 8.18
C THR A 321 22.19 -0.73 9.19
N LEU A 322 20.95 -0.26 9.06
CA LEU A 322 19.84 -0.67 9.93
C LEU A 322 19.56 -2.18 9.81
N MET A 323 19.63 -2.74 8.61
CA MET A 323 19.42 -4.16 8.38
C MET A 323 20.50 -4.99 9.10
N PHE A 324 21.77 -4.64 8.94
CA PHE A 324 22.85 -5.32 9.66
C PHE A 324 22.81 -5.09 11.17
N LEU A 325 22.30 -3.94 11.64
CA LEU A 325 22.09 -3.67 13.06
C LEU A 325 21.05 -4.65 13.62
N VAL A 326 19.87 -4.71 13.01
CA VAL A 326 18.78 -5.59 13.45
C VAL A 326 19.20 -7.05 13.35
N TRP A 327 19.75 -7.46 12.21
CA TRP A 327 20.25 -8.82 12.02
C TRP A 327 21.31 -9.20 13.06
N SER A 328 22.29 -8.33 13.32
CA SER A 328 23.35 -8.61 14.30
C SER A 328 22.78 -8.79 15.70
N LEU A 329 21.83 -7.94 16.12
CA LEU A 329 21.22 -8.05 17.44
C LEU A 329 20.28 -9.26 17.57
N SER A 330 19.68 -9.70 16.46
CA SER A 330 18.82 -10.89 16.40
C SER A 330 19.58 -12.22 16.54
N LEU A 331 20.91 -12.23 16.37
CA LEU A 331 21.72 -13.43 16.53
C LEU A 331 21.73 -13.90 18.00
N PRO A 332 21.56 -15.22 18.28
CA PRO A 332 21.51 -15.75 19.65
C PRO A 332 22.71 -15.35 20.52
N GLY A 333 23.92 -15.34 19.96
CA GLY A 333 25.14 -14.95 20.69
C GLY A 333 25.21 -13.46 21.10
N ASN A 334 24.31 -12.63 20.55
CA ASN A 334 24.27 -11.18 20.76
C ASN A 334 23.08 -10.74 21.62
N GLU A 335 22.28 -11.67 22.16
CA GLU A 335 21.13 -11.39 23.02
C GLU A 335 21.48 -10.44 24.17
N LYS A 336 22.61 -10.66 24.85
CA LYS A 336 23.11 -9.79 25.92
C LYS A 336 23.29 -8.33 25.50
N PHE A 337 23.67 -8.09 24.24
CA PHE A 337 23.84 -6.73 23.73
C PHE A 337 22.49 -6.12 23.38
N GLN A 338 21.55 -6.94 22.91
CA GLN A 338 20.18 -6.52 22.68
C GLN A 338 19.52 -6.10 24.01
N GLU A 339 19.59 -6.93 25.06
CA GLU A 339 18.99 -6.61 26.36
C GLU A 339 19.57 -5.31 26.95
N LYS A 340 20.89 -5.11 26.89
CA LYS A 340 21.52 -3.87 27.35
C LYS A 340 21.11 -2.63 26.56
N LEU A 341 20.90 -2.77 25.25
CA LEU A 341 20.33 -1.70 24.43
C LEU A 341 18.89 -1.40 24.86
N ARG A 342 18.10 -2.45 25.04
CA ARG A 342 16.70 -2.35 25.47
C ARG A 342 16.59 -1.64 26.82
N GLU A 343 17.41 -2.01 27.80
CA GLU A 343 17.49 -1.34 29.11
C GLU A 343 17.73 0.17 28.97
N GLU A 344 18.66 0.59 28.11
CA GLU A 344 18.93 2.02 27.86
C GLU A 344 17.71 2.74 27.26
N VAL A 345 17.08 2.17 26.23
CA VAL A 345 15.99 2.84 25.50
C VAL A 345 14.64 2.76 26.22
N GLN A 346 14.44 1.74 27.06
CA GLN A 346 13.28 1.65 27.96
C GLN A 346 13.41 2.62 29.14
N GLY A 347 14.63 2.97 29.55
CA GLY A 347 14.90 4.02 30.53
C GLY A 347 14.57 5.45 30.06
N ILE A 348 14.22 5.65 28.78
CA ILE A 348 13.73 6.94 28.28
C ILE A 348 12.36 7.24 28.91
N SER A 349 12.25 8.42 29.54
CA SER A 349 11.05 8.88 30.22
C SER A 349 9.93 9.23 29.24
N ASP A 350 8.67 9.09 29.68
CA ASP A 350 7.51 9.28 28.80
C ASP A 350 7.35 10.73 28.29
N ASP A 351 7.82 11.73 29.04
CA ASP A 351 7.88 13.15 28.62
C ASP A 351 8.90 13.40 27.48
N SER A 352 9.86 12.48 27.32
CA SER A 352 10.85 12.47 26.26
C SER A 352 10.36 11.76 24.98
N LEU A 353 9.16 11.18 25.01
CA LEU A 353 8.47 10.64 23.84
C LEU A 353 7.62 11.71 23.14
N ASN A 354 7.37 11.52 21.86
CA ASN A 354 6.36 12.30 21.15
C ASN A 354 4.95 11.68 21.35
N LYS A 355 3.92 12.31 20.77
CA LYS A 355 2.52 11.88 20.93
C LYS A 355 2.24 10.45 20.43
N GLN A 356 3.13 9.90 19.61
CA GLN A 356 3.04 8.57 19.03
C GLN A 356 3.89 7.54 19.78
N GLY A 357 4.46 7.90 20.94
CA GLY A 357 5.33 7.00 21.72
C GLY A 357 6.75 6.86 21.18
N ILE A 358 7.13 7.62 20.14
CA ILE A 358 8.48 7.56 19.57
C ILE A 358 9.42 8.45 20.37
N PRO A 359 10.63 7.99 20.74
CA PRO A 359 11.66 8.83 21.33
C PRO A 359 11.97 10.05 20.45
N LYS A 360 11.95 11.25 21.05
CA LYS A 360 12.33 12.48 20.32
C LYS A 360 13.75 12.35 19.79
N ALA A 361 14.02 12.87 18.59
CA ALA A 361 15.30 12.69 17.91
C ALA A 361 16.51 13.17 18.76
N GLU A 362 16.35 14.27 19.48
CA GLU A 362 17.38 14.80 20.39
C GLU A 362 17.69 13.88 21.57
N VAL A 363 16.73 13.06 22.00
CA VAL A 363 16.86 12.11 23.11
C VAL A 363 17.50 10.83 22.59
N ALA A 364 17.00 10.28 21.48
CA ALA A 364 17.56 9.09 20.84
C ALA A 364 19.03 9.29 20.43
N ASP A 365 19.39 10.48 19.97
CA ASP A 365 20.78 10.84 19.63
C ASP A 365 21.75 10.78 20.84
N ARG A 366 21.23 10.87 22.07
CA ARG A 366 22.02 10.82 23.32
C ARG A 366 22.14 9.41 23.92
N CYS A 367 21.46 8.41 23.38
CA CYS A 367 21.57 7.01 23.81
C CYS A 367 22.98 6.48 23.52
N VAL A 368 23.81 6.36 24.55
CA VAL A 368 25.25 6.09 24.45
C VAL A 368 25.50 4.67 23.96
N TYR A 369 24.74 3.70 24.47
CA TYR A 369 24.87 2.31 24.09
C TYR A 369 24.32 2.06 22.68
N LEU A 370 23.20 2.69 22.30
CA LEU A 370 22.70 2.67 20.92
C LEU A 370 23.72 3.23 19.92
N GLN A 371 24.39 4.34 20.26
CA GLN A 371 25.47 4.89 19.45
C GLN A 371 26.63 3.89 19.30
N ALA A 372 27.00 3.18 20.37
CA ALA A 372 28.02 2.13 20.33
C ALA A 372 27.59 0.94 19.45
N VAL A 373 26.33 0.54 19.50
CA VAL A 373 25.73 -0.50 18.65
C VAL A 373 25.80 -0.09 17.18
N ILE A 374 25.30 1.08 16.81
CA ILE A 374 25.34 1.61 15.43
C ILE A 374 26.79 1.67 14.93
N LYS A 375 27.71 2.14 15.78
CA LYS A 375 29.12 2.26 15.42
C LYS A 375 29.79 0.91 15.20
N GLU A 376 29.48 -0.08 16.01
CA GLU A 376 29.98 -1.45 15.81
C GLU A 376 29.41 -2.08 14.54
N THR A 377 28.13 -1.82 14.25
CA THR A 377 27.51 -2.21 12.98
C THR A 377 28.24 -1.58 11.79
N LEU A 378 28.47 -0.26 11.80
CA LEU A 378 29.20 0.42 10.74
C LEU A 378 30.65 -0.04 10.60
N ARG A 379 31.30 -0.46 11.70
CA ARG A 379 32.65 -1.00 11.68
C ARG A 379 32.69 -2.35 10.97
N LEU A 380 31.79 -3.26 11.33
CA LEU A 380 31.74 -4.59 10.72
C LEU A 380 31.19 -4.55 9.30
N TYR A 381 30.12 -3.79 9.11
CA TYR A 381 29.22 -3.82 7.98
C TYR A 381 29.08 -2.44 7.30
N ALA A 382 30.20 -1.76 7.07
CA ALA A 382 30.22 -0.51 6.33
C ALA A 382 29.52 -0.66 4.95
N PRO A 383 28.45 0.10 4.63
CA PRO A 383 27.72 -0.04 3.35
C PRO A 383 28.55 0.22 2.11
N LEU A 384 29.64 0.99 2.25
CA LEU A 384 30.64 1.24 1.20
C LEU A 384 32.01 0.65 1.60
N PRO A 385 32.16 -0.69 1.57
CA PRO A 385 33.33 -1.34 2.15
C PRO A 385 34.59 -1.22 1.28
N SER A 386 34.43 -0.97 -0.02
CA SER A 386 35.51 -1.02 -1.00
C SER A 386 36.43 0.21 -0.99
N THR A 387 37.47 0.18 -1.83
CA THR A 387 38.45 1.28 -1.97
C THR A 387 37.75 2.60 -2.36
N GLU A 388 38.13 3.71 -1.73
CA GLU A 388 37.75 5.07 -2.14
C GLU A 388 38.85 5.75 -2.99
N PRO A 389 38.90 5.56 -4.31
CA PRO A 389 40.04 6.01 -5.10
C PRO A 389 40.20 7.54 -5.11
N ARG A 390 41.44 8.00 -5.05
CA ARG A 390 41.84 9.39 -5.19
C ARG A 390 43.06 9.52 -6.09
N SER A 391 43.27 10.70 -6.65
CA SER A 391 44.50 11.03 -7.39
C SER A 391 44.80 12.51 -7.29
N THR A 392 46.04 12.89 -7.55
CA THR A 392 46.46 14.30 -7.61
C THR A 392 47.32 14.54 -8.85
N GLY A 393 47.36 15.79 -9.32
CA GLY A 393 48.15 16.19 -10.50
C GLY A 393 49.64 16.39 -10.23
N ASP A 394 50.04 16.32 -8.96
CA ASP A 394 51.42 16.53 -8.50
C ASP A 394 52.09 15.21 -8.11
N ASP A 395 53.41 15.14 -8.25
CA ASP A 395 54.21 14.08 -7.63
C ASP A 395 54.23 14.31 -6.11
N THR A 396 54.05 13.25 -5.31
CA THR A 396 53.90 13.39 -3.84
C THR A 396 54.51 12.21 -3.09
N THR A 397 54.50 12.23 -1.77
CA THR A 397 54.99 11.13 -0.93
C THR A 397 53.91 10.73 0.08
N VAL A 398 53.62 9.44 0.16
CA VAL A 398 52.67 8.87 1.12
C VAL A 398 53.33 7.67 1.80
N ASP A 399 53.38 7.67 3.14
CA ASP A 399 54.07 6.64 3.94
C ASP A 399 55.51 6.35 3.49
N GLY A 400 56.23 7.40 3.07
CA GLY A 400 57.62 7.30 2.59
C GLY A 400 57.79 6.81 1.14
N TYR A 401 56.70 6.43 0.46
CA TYR A 401 56.72 6.06 -0.96
C TYR A 401 56.51 7.27 -1.85
N VAL A 402 57.36 7.43 -2.86
CA VAL A 402 57.19 8.48 -3.89
C VAL A 402 56.09 8.04 -4.86
N ILE A 403 55.00 8.80 -4.88
CA ILE A 403 53.80 8.56 -5.68
C ILE A 403 53.80 9.53 -6.86
N PRO A 404 54.00 9.05 -8.10
CA PRO A 404 53.92 9.89 -9.28
C PRO A 404 52.52 10.48 -9.46
N ARG A 405 52.44 11.66 -10.09
CA ARG A 405 51.20 12.32 -10.45
C ARG A 405 50.25 11.38 -11.17
N ASN A 406 48.96 11.56 -10.95
CA ASN A 406 47.87 10.77 -11.52
C ASN A 406 47.89 9.27 -11.17
N THR A 407 48.76 8.82 -10.26
CA THR A 407 48.61 7.49 -9.64
C THR A 407 47.34 7.47 -8.81
N VAL A 408 46.55 6.40 -8.97
CA VAL A 408 45.37 6.19 -8.13
C VAL A 408 45.83 5.64 -6.78
N VAL A 409 45.45 6.32 -5.71
CA VAL A 409 45.67 5.84 -4.34
C VAL A 409 44.32 5.63 -3.67
N GLY A 410 44.22 4.69 -2.74
CA GLY A 410 42.99 4.53 -2.00
C GLY A 410 43.12 3.71 -0.74
N MET A 411 42.12 3.83 0.11
CA MET A 411 41.95 3.06 1.33
C MET A 411 40.54 2.48 1.36
N SER A 412 40.31 1.48 2.20
CA SER A 412 39.02 0.79 2.35
C SER A 412 38.59 0.81 3.82
N PRO A 413 37.36 1.26 4.13
CA PRO A 413 36.81 1.18 5.49
C PRO A 413 36.86 -0.24 6.05
N TRP A 414 36.44 -1.22 5.26
CA TRP A 414 36.40 -2.64 5.65
C TRP A 414 37.75 -3.18 6.10
N ILE A 415 38.83 -2.81 5.40
CA ILE A 415 40.21 -3.25 5.71
C ILE A 415 40.69 -2.56 6.99
N MET A 416 40.50 -1.24 7.09
CA MET A 416 40.88 -0.48 8.29
C MET A 416 40.19 -1.01 9.55
N HIS A 417 38.90 -1.33 9.43
CA HIS A 417 38.06 -1.81 10.52
C HIS A 417 38.36 -3.25 10.96
N ARG A 418 39.20 -3.96 10.21
CA ARG A 418 39.66 -5.32 10.50
C ARG A 418 41.14 -5.38 10.91
N ASN A 419 41.72 -4.25 11.29
CA ASN A 419 43.03 -4.22 11.90
C ASN A 419 42.99 -4.84 13.30
N GLU A 420 43.53 -6.06 13.44
CA GLU A 420 43.58 -6.84 14.68
C GLU A 420 44.42 -6.15 15.78
N GLU A 421 45.36 -5.26 15.42
CA GLU A 421 46.16 -4.48 16.38
C GLU A 421 45.33 -3.41 17.10
N VAL A 422 44.23 -2.96 16.49
CA VAL A 422 43.38 -1.88 16.99
C VAL A 422 42.05 -2.41 17.50
N PHE A 423 41.44 -3.33 16.73
CA PHE A 423 40.16 -3.93 17.03
C PHE A 423 40.38 -5.39 17.43
N GLU A 424 40.44 -5.64 18.73
CA GLU A 424 40.55 -7.00 19.25
C GLU A 424 39.36 -7.86 18.80
N ASN A 425 39.64 -9.07 18.30
CA ASN A 425 38.67 -9.97 17.67
C ASN A 425 37.79 -9.22 16.64
N PRO A 426 38.37 -8.68 15.56
CA PRO A 426 37.71 -7.68 14.72
C PRO A 426 36.52 -8.24 13.91
N LEU A 427 36.36 -9.56 13.84
CA LEU A 427 35.21 -10.18 13.18
C LEU A 427 34.02 -10.41 14.12
N VAL A 428 34.20 -10.18 15.42
CA VAL A 428 33.13 -10.35 16.44
C VAL A 428 32.41 -9.02 16.64
N PHE A 429 31.08 -9.07 16.56
CA PHE A 429 30.19 -7.96 16.92
C PHE A 429 30.26 -7.73 18.43
N ASN A 430 30.84 -6.60 18.85
CA ASN A 430 30.95 -6.23 20.25
C ASN A 430 30.81 -4.71 20.42
N PRO A 431 29.61 -4.18 20.75
CA PRO A 431 29.40 -2.77 21.00
C PRO A 431 30.21 -2.21 22.18
N GLU A 432 30.51 -3.04 23.20
CA GLU A 432 31.16 -2.59 24.43
C GLU A 432 32.58 -2.10 24.21
N ARG A 433 33.23 -2.47 23.09
CA ARG A 433 34.56 -1.96 22.74
C ARG A 433 34.59 -0.43 22.67
N TRP A 434 33.46 0.20 22.33
CA TRP A 434 33.37 1.65 22.19
C TRP A 434 33.22 2.40 23.52
N LEU A 435 33.09 1.68 24.65
CA LEU A 435 32.80 2.25 25.96
C LEU A 435 33.97 2.18 26.96
N GLY A 436 35.09 1.54 26.58
CA GLY A 436 36.27 1.40 27.43
C GLY A 436 37.44 2.34 27.06
N ASP A 437 38.55 2.23 27.79
CA ASP A 437 39.71 3.11 27.66
C ASP A 437 40.36 3.11 26.26
N LYS A 438 40.26 2.00 25.53
CA LYS A 438 40.79 1.86 24.16
C LYS A 438 39.93 2.57 23.11
N ALA A 439 38.75 3.09 23.46
CA ALA A 439 37.82 3.72 22.52
C ALA A 439 38.46 4.90 21.78
N SER A 440 39.33 5.68 22.44
CA SER A 440 40.02 6.81 21.80
C SER A 440 40.87 6.39 20.61
N GLU A 441 41.63 5.29 20.73
CA GLU A 441 42.43 4.77 19.61
C GLU A 441 41.53 4.20 18.51
N MET A 442 40.53 3.39 18.86
CA MET A 442 39.57 2.85 17.88
C MET A 442 38.83 3.95 17.11
N ASN A 443 38.53 5.08 17.77
CA ASN A 443 37.91 6.24 17.13
C ASN A 443 38.77 6.87 16.04
N ARG A 444 40.10 6.81 16.15
CA ARG A 444 41.03 7.30 15.13
C ARG A 444 41.03 6.44 13.86
N TRP A 445 40.71 5.15 14.01
CA TRP A 445 40.63 4.18 12.92
C TRP A 445 39.22 3.98 12.38
N PHE A 446 38.20 4.42 13.12
CA PHE A 446 36.82 4.41 12.64
C PHE A 446 36.67 5.32 11.42
N TRP A 447 36.10 4.77 10.35
CA TRP A 447 36.07 5.38 9.03
C TRP A 447 34.80 4.99 8.25
N GLY A 448 33.67 4.82 8.96
CA GLY A 448 32.39 4.47 8.35
C GLY A 448 31.77 5.57 7.48
N PHE A 449 32.16 6.83 7.70
CA PHE A 449 31.65 8.02 6.99
C PHE A 449 32.73 8.75 6.18
N SER A 450 33.85 8.08 5.89
CA SER A 450 35.06 8.69 5.32
C SER A 450 35.63 9.81 6.21
N SER A 451 36.50 10.68 5.68
CA SER A 451 37.13 11.77 6.45
C SER A 451 37.48 13.01 5.62
N GLY A 452 37.81 14.10 6.32
CA GLY A 452 38.28 15.37 5.78
C GLY A 452 37.28 16.07 4.84
N GLY A 453 37.80 16.80 3.85
CA GLY A 453 36.98 17.66 2.99
C GLY A 453 35.87 16.91 2.23
N ARG A 454 36.04 15.60 2.02
CA ARG A 454 35.10 14.71 1.29
C ARG A 454 34.31 13.77 2.19
N MET A 455 34.36 13.94 3.52
CA MET A 455 33.56 13.17 4.47
C MET A 455 32.07 13.27 4.13
N CYS A 456 31.32 12.20 4.44
CA CYS A 456 29.88 12.11 4.20
C CYS A 456 29.16 13.35 4.71
N ILE A 457 28.44 14.04 3.81
CA ILE A 457 27.66 15.21 4.18
C ILE A 457 26.42 14.80 4.99
N GLY A 458 25.80 13.67 4.65
CA GLY A 458 24.58 13.15 5.29
C GLY A 458 24.78 12.45 6.63
N MET A 459 25.99 12.47 7.22
CA MET A 459 26.30 11.71 8.44
C MET A 459 25.30 11.97 9.57
N HIS A 460 24.96 13.23 9.85
CA HIS A 460 24.05 13.54 10.96
C HIS A 460 22.59 13.17 10.66
N LEU A 461 22.16 13.25 9.40
CA LEU A 461 20.84 12.80 8.98
C LEU A 461 20.73 11.27 9.14
N ALA A 462 21.69 10.52 8.60
CA ALA A 462 21.75 9.06 8.75
C ALA A 462 21.83 8.63 10.21
N MET A 463 22.63 9.30 11.04
CA MET A 463 22.69 9.01 12.48
C MET A 463 21.35 9.26 13.18
N ALA A 464 20.65 10.36 12.86
CA ALA A 464 19.34 10.65 13.45
C ALA A 464 18.28 9.61 13.02
N GLU A 465 18.27 9.21 11.75
CA GLU A 465 17.41 8.12 11.25
C GLU A 465 17.69 6.81 11.99
N MET A 466 18.97 6.43 12.11
CA MET A 466 19.37 5.18 12.77
C MET A 466 19.08 5.18 14.27
N THR A 467 19.34 6.29 14.97
CA THR A 467 19.08 6.35 16.42
C THR A 467 17.60 6.41 16.74
N VAL A 468 16.81 7.19 16.01
CA VAL A 468 15.36 7.26 16.24
C VAL A 468 14.71 5.92 15.97
N LEU A 469 14.99 5.30 14.82
CA LEU A 469 14.39 4.00 14.51
C LEU A 469 14.91 2.90 15.44
N GLY A 470 16.22 2.85 15.72
CA GLY A 470 16.80 1.88 16.63
C GLY A 470 16.24 1.98 18.04
N ALA A 471 16.08 3.20 18.57
CA ALA A 471 15.49 3.42 19.89
C ALA A 471 14.01 3.03 19.92
N ALA A 472 13.24 3.43 18.90
CA ALA A 472 11.82 3.10 18.81
C ALA A 472 11.60 1.58 18.69
N LEU A 473 12.36 0.91 17.82
CA LEU A 473 12.25 -0.53 17.61
C LEU A 473 12.62 -1.32 18.87
N TYR A 474 13.77 -1.05 19.49
CA TYR A 474 14.20 -1.84 20.66
C TYR A 474 13.51 -1.42 21.97
N ARG A 475 12.75 -0.32 21.99
CA ARG A 475 11.86 -0.02 23.12
C ARG A 475 10.66 -0.97 23.15
N GLU A 476 10.10 -1.28 21.98
CA GLU A 476 8.84 -2.03 21.81
C GLU A 476 9.03 -3.52 21.50
N TYR A 477 10.13 -3.90 20.84
CA TYR A 477 10.34 -5.26 20.36
C TYR A 477 11.65 -5.89 20.86
N LYS A 478 11.62 -7.21 20.98
CA LYS A 478 12.79 -8.10 20.98
C LYS A 478 12.90 -8.79 19.63
N THR A 479 14.06 -8.72 18.99
CA THR A 479 14.26 -9.26 17.64
C THR A 479 14.99 -10.60 17.68
N THR A 480 14.59 -11.55 16.83
CA THR A 480 15.26 -12.84 16.66
C THR A 480 15.36 -13.21 15.17
N ILE A 481 16.27 -14.13 14.83
CA ILE A 481 16.39 -14.61 13.44
C ILE A 481 15.16 -15.44 13.09
N ALA A 482 14.58 -15.19 11.92
CA ALA A 482 13.44 -15.97 11.44
C ALA A 482 13.83 -17.43 11.14
N PRO A 483 12.88 -18.38 11.28
CA PRO A 483 13.11 -19.77 10.93
C PRO A 483 13.69 -19.95 9.52
N GLY A 484 14.75 -20.74 9.39
CA GLY A 484 15.45 -21.00 8.12
C GLY A 484 16.54 -19.97 7.76
N PHE A 485 16.73 -18.92 8.56
CA PHE A 485 17.80 -17.92 8.40
C PHE A 485 18.94 -18.06 9.42
N GLU A 486 18.91 -19.04 10.31
CA GLU A 486 19.82 -19.20 11.46
C GLU A 486 21.30 -19.33 11.06
N ASN A 487 21.55 -19.95 9.90
CA ASN A 487 22.88 -20.16 9.33
C ASN A 487 23.12 -19.33 8.06
N THR A 488 22.38 -18.23 7.89
CA THR A 488 22.41 -17.39 6.68
C THR A 488 22.79 -15.95 7.02
N SER A 489 23.84 -15.43 6.38
CA SER A 489 24.12 -13.99 6.40
C SER A 489 23.30 -13.28 5.32
N PRO A 490 22.70 -12.12 5.62
CA PRO A 490 22.26 -11.21 4.57
C PRO A 490 23.49 -10.68 3.82
N ALA A 491 23.29 -10.33 2.55
CA ALA A 491 24.29 -9.69 1.72
C ALA A 491 23.75 -8.45 1.03
N ILE A 492 24.62 -7.44 0.95
CA ILE A 492 24.38 -6.20 0.22
C ILE A 492 25.33 -6.15 -0.98
N THR A 493 24.89 -5.54 -2.08
CA THR A 493 25.74 -5.30 -3.25
C THR A 493 26.17 -3.83 -3.30
N ALA A 494 27.42 -3.60 -2.93
CA ALA A 494 28.06 -2.30 -2.96
C ALA A 494 28.92 -2.16 -4.23
N ARG A 495 28.29 -1.68 -5.31
CA ARG A 495 28.91 -1.47 -6.63
C ARG A 495 29.35 -2.79 -7.29
N VAL A 496 30.62 -3.15 -7.16
CA VAL A 496 31.22 -4.38 -7.70
C VAL A 496 31.44 -5.44 -6.61
N GLU A 497 31.30 -5.06 -5.34
CA GLU A 497 31.48 -5.94 -4.19
C GLU A 497 30.13 -6.47 -3.72
N THR A 498 30.09 -7.75 -3.34
CA THR A 498 28.99 -8.31 -2.55
C THR A 498 29.52 -8.55 -1.14
N PHE A 499 28.90 -7.91 -0.16
CA PHE A 499 29.37 -7.85 1.20
C PHE A 499 28.42 -8.60 2.14
N TYR A 500 28.99 -9.49 2.97
CA TYR A 500 28.30 -10.39 3.89
C TYR A 500 29.24 -10.84 5.02
N ASP A 501 28.70 -11.51 6.03
CA ASP A 501 29.47 -12.11 7.12
C ASP A 501 29.97 -13.52 6.76
N GLU A 502 31.29 -13.66 6.62
CA GLU A 502 31.94 -14.91 6.20
C GLU A 502 31.90 -16.02 7.24
N ARG A 503 31.44 -15.73 8.47
CA ARG A 503 31.27 -16.76 9.51
C ARG A 503 30.07 -17.67 9.22
N PHE A 504 29.17 -17.26 8.33
CA PHE A 504 27.97 -17.99 7.98
C PHE A 504 28.15 -18.80 6.68
N PRO A 505 27.69 -20.07 6.64
CA PRO A 505 27.87 -20.93 5.47
C PRO A 505 26.94 -20.59 4.30
N LYS A 506 25.79 -19.94 4.58
CA LYS A 506 24.82 -19.52 3.55
C LYS A 506 24.75 -18.00 3.48
N VAL A 507 24.44 -17.50 2.29
CA VAL A 507 24.31 -16.07 2.02
C VAL A 507 23.05 -15.82 1.21
N LYS A 508 22.26 -14.81 1.57
CA LYS A 508 21.13 -14.31 0.76
C LYS A 508 21.32 -12.83 0.44
N GLU A 509 21.39 -12.53 -0.85
CA GLU A 509 21.49 -11.14 -1.34
C GLU A 509 20.11 -10.50 -1.39
N SER A 510 20.01 -9.24 -0.96
CA SER A 510 18.78 -8.45 -1.01
C SER A 510 17.58 -9.06 -0.25
N THR A 511 17.83 -9.85 0.80
CA THR A 511 16.77 -10.43 1.63
C THR A 511 17.28 -10.72 3.04
N CYS A 512 16.51 -10.33 4.05
CA CYS A 512 16.76 -10.63 5.45
C CYS A 512 15.42 -10.74 6.19
N LEU A 513 15.14 -11.91 6.78
CA LEU A 513 13.94 -12.10 7.62
C LEU A 513 14.30 -12.01 9.11
N ALA A 514 13.53 -11.25 9.88
CA ALA A 514 13.64 -11.16 11.33
C ALA A 514 12.25 -11.25 11.98
N VAL A 515 12.17 -11.89 13.14
CA VAL A 515 10.95 -11.96 13.96
C VAL A 515 11.01 -10.84 15.00
N MET A 516 9.94 -10.05 15.08
CA MET A 516 9.74 -8.93 15.98
C MET A 516 8.78 -9.37 17.11
N ASN A 517 9.29 -9.63 18.30
CA ASN A 517 8.49 -10.09 19.45
C ASN A 517 8.10 -8.90 20.34
N PHE A 518 6.80 -8.67 20.55
CA PHE A 518 6.30 -7.54 21.34
C PHE A 518 6.51 -7.71 22.85
N LEU A 519 6.74 -6.59 23.56
CA LEU A 519 7.08 -6.60 25.00
C LEU A 519 5.91 -6.61 25.99
N PHE A 520 4.72 -6.16 25.59
CA PHE A 520 3.54 -6.28 26.45
C PHE A 520 2.90 -7.66 26.34
N LEU A 521 3.58 -8.64 26.93
CA LEU A 521 2.88 -9.69 27.67
C LEU A 521 2.39 -9.07 28.99
N LEU A 522 1.27 -8.33 28.95
CA LEU A 522 0.27 -8.66 29.96
C LEU A 522 -0.03 -10.15 29.77
N PRO A 523 -0.18 -10.96 30.83
CA PRO A 523 -0.91 -12.18 30.65
C PRO A 523 -2.29 -11.74 30.19
N VAL A 524 -2.55 -11.80 28.90
CA VAL A 524 -3.90 -12.03 28.40
C VAL A 524 -4.22 -13.46 28.83
N SER A 525 -4.41 -13.66 30.14
CA SER A 525 -5.29 -14.71 30.59
C SER A 525 -6.68 -14.30 30.11
N ALA A 526 -7.23 -15.12 29.23
CA ALA A 526 -8.48 -14.98 28.49
C ALA A 526 -8.41 -14.13 27.20
N GLY A 527 -7.57 -14.61 26.30
CA GLY A 527 -7.68 -14.46 24.86
C GLY A 527 -6.81 -15.56 24.28
N GLY A 528 -7.21 -16.81 24.53
CA GLY A 528 -6.40 -18.00 24.23
C GLY A 528 -5.90 -17.98 22.80
N GLU A 529 -4.82 -18.72 22.56
CA GLU A 529 -4.50 -19.19 21.21
C GLU A 529 -5.81 -19.57 20.51
N PRO A 530 -5.99 -19.21 19.23
CA PRO A 530 -7.17 -19.65 18.49
C PRO A 530 -7.28 -21.16 18.69
N LYS A 531 -8.37 -21.58 19.32
CA LYS A 531 -8.60 -23.00 19.60
C LYS A 531 -8.55 -23.72 18.27
N GLN A 532 -7.51 -24.53 18.04
CA GLN A 532 -7.51 -25.48 16.94
C GLN A 532 -8.61 -26.49 17.22
N TRP A 533 -9.70 -26.40 16.46
CA TRP A 533 -10.81 -27.31 16.61
C TRP A 533 -10.38 -28.70 16.17
N THR A 534 -10.61 -29.68 17.02
CA THR A 534 -10.45 -31.10 16.72
C THR A 534 -11.82 -31.76 16.57
N PRO A 535 -11.94 -32.91 15.89
CA PRO A 535 -13.19 -33.65 15.80
C PRO A 535 -13.81 -34.03 17.17
N ASP A 536 -13.02 -33.97 18.24
CA ASP A 536 -13.41 -34.34 19.60
C ASP A 536 -13.95 -33.14 20.42
N ASP A 537 -13.94 -31.92 19.86
CA ASP A 537 -14.41 -30.72 20.54
C ASP A 537 -15.94 -30.52 20.51
N PRO A 538 -16.55 -29.96 21.57
CA PRO A 538 -18.00 -29.74 21.63
C PRO A 538 -18.44 -28.67 20.63
N CYS A 539 -19.18 -29.09 19.61
CA CYS A 539 -19.57 -28.23 18.49
C CYS A 539 -20.67 -27.22 18.84
N PRO A 540 -20.52 -25.94 18.46
CA PRO A 540 -21.53 -24.92 18.68
C PRO A 540 -22.71 -25.07 17.70
N THR A 541 -23.89 -24.64 18.13
CA THR A 541 -25.10 -24.57 17.28
C THR A 541 -25.29 -23.19 16.63
N SER A 542 -24.60 -22.15 17.11
CA SER A 542 -24.64 -20.78 16.59
C SER A 542 -23.25 -20.16 16.66
N ILE A 543 -22.83 -19.43 15.62
CA ILE A 543 -21.53 -18.75 15.50
C ILE A 543 -21.77 -17.25 15.36
N ASN A 544 -21.20 -16.46 16.27
CA ASN A 544 -21.16 -14.99 16.18
C ASN A 544 -19.73 -14.54 15.86
N ALA A 545 -19.48 -14.18 14.60
CA ALA A 545 -18.18 -13.76 14.09
C ALA A 545 -18.12 -12.24 13.94
N VAL A 546 -17.04 -11.64 14.43
CA VAL A 546 -16.76 -10.21 14.26
C VAL A 546 -15.43 -10.07 13.56
N ALA A 547 -15.43 -9.61 12.30
CA ALA A 547 -14.23 -9.43 11.50
C ALA A 547 -13.81 -7.95 11.52
N GLY A 548 -12.60 -7.67 12.03
CA GLY A 548 -12.01 -6.33 12.07
C GLY A 548 -10.79 -6.21 12.99
N GLU A 549 -9.93 -5.23 12.72
CA GLU A 549 -8.59 -5.03 13.32
C GLU A 549 -8.61 -4.66 14.82
N TYR A 550 -9.79 -4.34 15.39
CA TYR A 550 -9.97 -3.95 16.81
C TYR A 550 -11.25 -4.56 17.41
N ALA A 551 -11.44 -5.87 17.29
CA ALA A 551 -12.53 -6.53 18.01
C ALA A 551 -12.16 -6.70 19.51
N GLU A 552 -12.55 -5.74 20.34
CA GLU A 552 -12.53 -5.85 21.82
C GLU A 552 -13.44 -6.97 22.38
N ASP A 553 -14.11 -7.74 21.51
CA ASP A 553 -15.13 -8.71 21.88
C ASP A 553 -14.55 -10.11 22.17
N LYS A 554 -15.09 -10.79 23.19
CA LYS A 554 -14.60 -12.09 23.70
C LYS A 554 -15.05 -13.29 22.85
N SER A 555 -15.46 -13.07 21.60
CA SER A 555 -15.86 -14.13 20.66
C SER A 555 -14.67 -15.04 20.33
N SER A 556 -14.92 -16.36 20.27
CA SER A 556 -13.96 -17.39 19.84
C SER A 556 -13.76 -17.44 18.32
N PHE A 557 -14.53 -16.66 17.55
CA PHE A 557 -14.56 -16.66 16.07
C PHE A 557 -14.16 -15.28 15.52
N ARG A 558 -12.86 -14.96 15.65
CA ARG A 558 -12.31 -13.61 15.37
C ARG A 558 -11.80 -13.41 13.95
N THR A 559 -11.60 -14.49 13.21
CA THR A 559 -11.15 -14.46 11.81
C THR A 559 -12.03 -15.34 10.93
N TYR A 560 -12.02 -15.07 9.63
CA TYR A 560 -12.78 -15.86 8.66
C TYR A 560 -12.28 -17.31 8.60
N GLU A 561 -10.99 -17.54 8.81
CA GLU A 561 -10.35 -18.86 8.82
C GLU A 561 -10.86 -19.74 9.97
N LEU A 562 -11.12 -19.16 11.15
CA LEU A 562 -11.63 -19.91 12.30
C LEU A 562 -13.09 -20.32 12.14
N VAL A 563 -13.89 -19.47 11.50
CA VAL A 563 -15.28 -19.82 11.13
C VAL A 563 -15.27 -20.92 10.06
N HIS A 564 -14.34 -20.82 9.10
CA HIS A 564 -14.16 -21.80 8.04
C HIS A 564 -13.82 -23.20 8.59
N GLU A 565 -12.82 -23.29 9.46
CA GLU A 565 -12.42 -24.55 10.12
C GLU A 565 -13.56 -25.16 10.95
N ALA A 566 -14.28 -24.34 11.72
CA ALA A 566 -15.39 -24.82 12.53
C ALA A 566 -16.54 -25.40 11.69
N LEU A 567 -16.85 -24.81 10.53
CA LEU A 567 -17.88 -25.33 9.63
C LEU A 567 -17.45 -26.64 8.93
N GLN A 568 -16.14 -26.87 8.76
CA GLN A 568 -15.62 -28.13 8.22
C GLN A 568 -15.68 -29.28 9.24
N ILE A 569 -15.50 -28.98 10.52
CA ILE A 569 -15.34 -30.00 11.57
C ILE A 569 -16.65 -30.28 12.30
N CYS A 570 -17.45 -29.24 12.56
CA CYS A 570 -18.67 -29.38 13.34
C CYS A 570 -19.88 -29.71 12.46
N PRO A 571 -20.74 -30.69 12.81
CA PRO A 571 -21.91 -31.06 12.02
C PRO A 571 -23.24 -30.39 12.44
N GLY A 572 -23.22 -29.52 13.46
CA GLY A 572 -24.44 -29.00 14.13
C GLY A 572 -24.64 -27.48 14.12
N VAL A 573 -23.89 -26.71 13.34
CA VAL A 573 -24.03 -25.25 13.27
C VAL A 573 -25.27 -24.87 12.47
N ILE A 574 -26.24 -24.23 13.12
CA ILE A 574 -27.54 -23.84 12.54
C ILE A 574 -27.58 -22.32 12.24
N GLU A 575 -26.87 -21.50 13.01
CA GLU A 575 -26.89 -20.04 12.88
C GLU A 575 -25.47 -19.48 12.70
N LEU A 576 -25.32 -18.53 11.77
CA LEU A 576 -24.08 -17.83 11.50
C LEU A 576 -24.35 -16.32 11.41
N ASN A 577 -23.84 -15.57 12.37
CA ASN A 577 -23.96 -14.12 12.43
C ASN A 577 -22.58 -13.51 12.21
N MET A 578 -22.49 -12.56 11.28
CA MET A 578 -21.23 -11.95 10.86
C MET A 578 -21.33 -10.44 10.90
N THR A 579 -20.41 -9.80 11.59
CA THR A 579 -20.32 -8.34 11.69
C THR A 579 -18.97 -7.85 11.18
N THR A 580 -18.97 -6.88 10.26
CA THR A 580 -17.74 -6.25 9.75
C THR A 580 -17.56 -4.85 10.33
N LYS A 581 -16.49 -4.58 11.08
CA LYS A 581 -16.19 -3.22 11.59
C LYS A 581 -15.05 -2.60 10.79
N TYR A 582 -15.27 -1.47 10.10
CA TYR A 582 -14.17 -0.77 9.43
C TYR A 582 -14.21 0.77 9.48
N LEU A 583 -13.02 1.36 9.63
CA LEU A 583 -12.68 2.77 9.47
C LEU A 583 -11.55 2.86 8.42
N GLY A 584 -11.85 3.36 7.21
CA GLY A 584 -10.87 3.99 6.32
C GLY A 584 -10.13 3.12 5.29
N SER A 585 -10.73 2.98 4.10
CA SER A 585 -10.16 2.60 2.79
C SER A 585 -8.76 1.93 2.70
N PHE A 586 -8.61 0.61 2.93
CA PHE A 586 -7.53 -0.21 2.35
C PHE A 586 -8.02 -1.64 2.10
N GLY A 587 -7.71 -2.17 0.91
CA GLY A 587 -8.27 -3.42 0.39
C GLY A 587 -7.74 -4.69 1.06
N MET A 588 -8.39 -5.10 2.14
CA MET A 588 -8.54 -6.52 2.44
C MET A 588 -9.69 -7.06 1.58
N GLU A 589 -9.48 -8.22 0.95
CA GLU A 589 -10.57 -8.93 0.26
C GLU A 589 -11.57 -9.35 1.33
N ASN A 590 -12.75 -8.72 1.36
CA ASN A 590 -13.85 -9.06 2.26
C ASN A 590 -14.41 -10.44 1.86
N ARG A 591 -13.69 -11.52 2.14
CA ARG A 591 -14.15 -12.86 1.82
C ARG A 591 -15.01 -13.39 2.95
N LEU A 592 -16.20 -13.87 2.62
CA LEU A 592 -16.92 -14.80 3.48
C LEU A 592 -16.03 -16.03 3.74
N PRO A 593 -16.22 -16.76 4.86
CA PRO A 593 -15.34 -17.84 5.30
C PRO A 593 -15.50 -19.12 4.46
N PHE A 594 -15.82 -18.99 3.18
CA PHE A 594 -16.09 -20.11 2.31
C PHE A 594 -15.35 -19.97 0.98
N LYS A 595 -14.84 -21.08 0.45
CA LYS A 595 -14.31 -21.10 -0.90
C LYS A 595 -15.42 -21.19 -1.95
N LEU A 596 -15.34 -20.28 -2.92
CA LEU A 596 -16.31 -20.09 -4.00
C LEU A 596 -16.46 -21.25 -4.97
N ASP A 597 -15.36 -22.00 -5.16
CA ASP A 597 -15.30 -23.08 -6.16
C ASP A 597 -16.05 -24.34 -5.71
N GLY A 598 -16.59 -24.36 -4.49
CA GLY A 598 -17.31 -25.50 -3.92
C GLY A 598 -16.44 -26.76 -3.79
N SER A 599 -15.12 -26.60 -3.79
CA SER A 599 -14.15 -27.72 -3.73
C SER A 599 -14.08 -28.38 -2.34
N GLU A 600 -14.58 -27.71 -1.31
CA GLU A 600 -14.48 -28.15 0.08
C GLU A 600 -15.81 -28.68 0.63
N ARG A 601 -15.72 -29.73 1.45
CA ARG A 601 -16.87 -30.33 2.14
C ARG A 601 -16.99 -29.73 3.53
N TYR A 602 -18.14 -29.14 3.84
CA TYR A 602 -18.48 -28.66 5.18
C TYR A 602 -19.33 -29.71 5.91
N SER A 603 -19.10 -29.87 7.21
CA SER A 603 -19.88 -30.78 8.05
C SER A 603 -21.20 -30.14 8.49
N SER A 604 -21.25 -28.80 8.61
CA SER A 604 -22.47 -28.04 8.90
C SER A 604 -23.00 -27.26 7.70
N VAL A 605 -24.33 -27.09 7.65
CA VAL A 605 -25.04 -26.23 6.69
C VAL A 605 -25.94 -25.28 7.49
N PRO A 606 -25.53 -24.01 7.70
CA PRO A 606 -26.33 -23.05 8.46
C PRO A 606 -27.71 -22.81 7.85
N GLN A 607 -28.74 -22.73 8.71
CA GLN A 607 -30.11 -22.39 8.34
C GLN A 607 -30.42 -20.90 8.52
N ILE A 608 -29.61 -20.18 9.31
CA ILE A 608 -29.76 -18.74 9.57
C ILE A 608 -28.41 -18.05 9.29
N LEU A 609 -28.44 -16.99 8.46
CA LEU A 609 -27.28 -16.15 8.14
C LEU A 609 -27.62 -14.69 8.39
N SER A 610 -26.86 -14.00 9.24
CA SER A 610 -26.97 -12.56 9.46
C SER A 610 -25.68 -11.86 9.07
N LEU A 611 -25.76 -10.83 8.23
CA LEU A 611 -24.64 -10.01 7.76
C LEU A 611 -24.84 -8.56 8.18
N THR A 612 -23.95 -8.03 9.00
CA THR A 612 -23.99 -6.64 9.51
C THR A 612 -22.80 -5.82 9.01
N ASP A 613 -23.08 -4.63 8.48
CA ASP A 613 -22.16 -3.65 7.89
C ASP A 613 -21.38 -4.15 6.64
N TYR A 614 -21.90 -5.18 5.97
CA TYR A 614 -21.31 -5.76 4.75
C TYR A 614 -21.60 -4.89 3.51
N PRO A 615 -20.63 -4.62 2.60
CA PRO A 615 -20.86 -3.79 1.41
C PRO A 615 -21.70 -4.48 0.32
N PHE A 616 -22.69 -3.76 -0.24
CA PHE A 616 -23.45 -4.18 -1.42
C PHE A 616 -23.24 -3.19 -2.58
N ASP A 617 -22.44 -3.56 -3.59
CA ASP A 617 -22.17 -2.73 -4.76
C ASP A 617 -23.08 -3.10 -5.95
N HIS A 618 -23.95 -2.17 -6.37
CA HIS A 618 -24.80 -2.33 -7.56
C HIS A 618 -24.00 -2.62 -8.83
N ASN A 619 -22.78 -2.09 -8.94
CA ASN A 619 -22.00 -2.23 -10.17
C ASN A 619 -21.62 -3.69 -10.45
N GLU A 620 -21.38 -4.51 -9.42
CA GLU A 620 -21.08 -5.94 -9.58
C GLU A 620 -22.18 -6.69 -10.33
N TRP A 621 -23.43 -6.30 -10.13
CA TRP A 621 -24.62 -6.85 -10.76
C TRP A 621 -24.79 -6.28 -12.17
N SER A 622 -24.51 -4.99 -12.33
CA SER A 622 -24.60 -4.30 -13.61
C SER A 622 -23.51 -4.71 -14.62
N TYR A 623 -22.36 -5.21 -14.14
CA TYR A 623 -21.28 -5.76 -14.98
C TYR A 623 -21.62 -7.15 -15.56
N LEU A 624 -22.67 -7.80 -15.05
CA LEU A 624 -23.26 -9.00 -15.66
C LEU A 624 -24.13 -8.66 -16.88
N LYS A 625 -24.43 -7.38 -17.15
CA LYS A 625 -25.02 -6.97 -18.43
C LYS A 625 -24.08 -7.41 -19.56
N PRO A 626 -24.58 -8.06 -20.62
CA PRO A 626 -23.78 -8.25 -21.83
C PRO A 626 -23.43 -6.85 -22.35
N GLY A 627 -22.19 -6.39 -22.12
CA GLY A 627 -21.76 -5.01 -22.41
C GLY A 627 -21.10 -4.24 -21.26
N GLY A 628 -21.09 -4.75 -20.03
CA GLY A 628 -20.25 -4.22 -18.95
C GLY A 628 -18.77 -4.56 -19.16
N ARG A 629 -17.86 -3.61 -18.93
CA ARG A 629 -16.41 -3.81 -19.14
C ARG A 629 -15.87 -4.89 -18.20
N HIS A 630 -15.42 -6.02 -18.74
CA HIS A 630 -14.63 -6.99 -17.99
C HIS A 630 -13.30 -6.36 -17.53
N HIS A 631 -13.03 -6.40 -16.22
CA HIS A 631 -11.66 -6.32 -15.73
C HIS A 631 -10.95 -7.63 -16.10
N TRP A 632 -10.02 -7.52 -17.06
CA TRP A 632 -8.84 -8.37 -17.25
C TRP A 632 -9.04 -9.88 -17.03
N SER A 633 -9.34 -10.57 -18.13
CA SER A 633 -8.99 -11.97 -18.33
C SER A 633 -7.49 -12.19 -18.12
N GLY A 634 -7.14 -13.20 -17.32
CA GLY A 634 -5.81 -13.79 -17.31
C GLY A 634 -5.40 -14.35 -18.69
N GLU A 635 -4.12 -14.67 -18.79
CA GLU A 635 -3.28 -14.88 -19.98
C GLU A 635 -3.65 -15.99 -20.98
N ASN A 636 -4.87 -16.53 -21.00
CA ASN A 636 -5.22 -17.64 -21.90
C ASN A 636 -6.29 -17.23 -22.89
N GLY A 637 -5.86 -16.73 -24.06
CA GLY A 637 -6.70 -16.15 -25.11
C GLY A 637 -7.77 -17.08 -25.70
N THR A 638 -8.96 -17.12 -25.08
CA THR A 638 -10.17 -17.73 -25.65
C THR A 638 -11.21 -16.66 -26.00
N TRP A 639 -11.64 -16.65 -27.27
CA TRP A 639 -12.68 -15.77 -27.81
C TRP A 639 -14.09 -16.30 -27.49
N PRO A 640 -15.13 -15.44 -27.41
CA PRO A 640 -16.48 -15.89 -27.09
C PRO A 640 -17.10 -16.73 -28.23
N VAL A 641 -17.67 -17.86 -27.84
CA VAL A 641 -18.35 -18.82 -28.73
C VAL A 641 -19.70 -18.23 -29.18
N SER A 642 -20.00 -18.33 -30.47
CA SER A 642 -21.34 -18.06 -31.02
C SER A 642 -22.39 -18.91 -30.30
N SER A 643 -23.53 -18.32 -29.93
CA SER A 643 -24.64 -19.01 -29.26
C SER A 643 -25.47 -19.91 -30.18
N SER A 644 -25.01 -20.16 -31.41
CA SER A 644 -25.63 -21.12 -32.32
C SER A 644 -25.20 -22.54 -31.95
N THR A 645 -26.15 -23.47 -31.80
CA THR A 645 -25.87 -24.89 -31.65
C THR A 645 -25.54 -25.58 -32.99
N ASN A 646 -25.62 -24.85 -34.12
CA ASN A 646 -25.26 -25.37 -35.43
C ASN A 646 -23.74 -25.22 -35.68
N PRO A 647 -22.96 -26.31 -35.73
CA PRO A 647 -21.51 -26.25 -35.80
C PRO A 647 -20.99 -25.62 -37.11
N VAL A 648 -21.74 -25.70 -38.21
CA VAL A 648 -21.36 -25.06 -39.48
C VAL A 648 -21.52 -23.56 -39.37
N THR A 649 -22.57 -23.07 -38.72
CA THR A 649 -22.78 -21.63 -38.49
C THR A 649 -21.72 -21.08 -37.53
N VAL A 650 -21.38 -21.79 -36.46
CA VAL A 650 -20.30 -21.41 -35.53
C VAL A 650 -18.96 -21.32 -36.27
N TRP A 651 -18.63 -22.33 -37.07
CA TRP A 651 -17.39 -22.35 -37.84
C TRP A 651 -17.33 -21.25 -38.91
N THR A 652 -18.45 -21.01 -39.61
CA THR A 652 -18.51 -19.98 -40.67
C THR A 652 -18.38 -18.58 -40.08
N VAL A 653 -19.00 -18.32 -38.93
CA VAL A 653 -18.89 -17.06 -38.20
C VAL A 653 -17.48 -16.85 -37.66
N ASP A 654 -16.86 -17.89 -37.09
CA ASP A 654 -15.47 -17.83 -36.60
C ASP A 654 -14.48 -17.59 -37.76
N MET A 655 -14.65 -18.27 -38.90
CA MET A 655 -13.88 -18.04 -40.12
C MET A 655 -14.05 -16.63 -40.68
N PHE A 656 -15.27 -16.09 -40.68
CA PHE A 656 -15.55 -14.73 -41.16
C PHE A 656 -14.85 -13.67 -40.30
N TYR A 657 -14.89 -13.80 -38.97
CA TYR A 657 -14.23 -12.86 -38.07
C TYR A 657 -12.71 -13.00 -38.06
N ARG A 658 -12.17 -14.22 -38.19
CA ARG A 658 -10.72 -14.42 -38.38
C ARG A 658 -10.23 -13.86 -39.71
N ALA A 659 -10.93 -14.11 -40.81
CA ALA A 659 -10.59 -13.56 -42.12
C ALA A 659 -10.63 -12.02 -42.11
N ARG A 660 -11.63 -11.44 -41.43
CA ARG A 660 -11.74 -9.99 -41.28
C ARG A 660 -10.66 -9.38 -40.39
N TRP A 661 -10.29 -10.03 -39.29
CA TRP A 661 -9.17 -9.63 -38.45
C TRP A 661 -7.85 -9.66 -39.24
N HIS A 662 -7.57 -10.75 -39.96
CA HIS A 662 -6.38 -10.85 -40.80
C HIS A 662 -6.38 -9.81 -41.94
N TRP A 663 -7.54 -9.49 -42.51
CA TRP A 663 -7.69 -8.43 -43.51
C TRP A 663 -7.44 -7.04 -42.91
N GLU A 664 -7.93 -6.75 -41.71
CA GLU A 664 -7.72 -5.48 -41.01
C GLU A 664 -6.25 -5.33 -40.54
N CYS A 665 -5.62 -6.42 -40.10
CA CYS A 665 -4.17 -6.44 -39.83
C CYS A 665 -3.34 -6.27 -41.11
N LEU A 666 -3.74 -6.87 -42.23
CA LEU A 666 -3.08 -6.69 -43.52
C LEU A 666 -3.25 -5.25 -44.03
N GLN A 667 -4.41 -4.63 -43.85
CA GLN A 667 -4.63 -3.22 -44.18
C GLN A 667 -3.80 -2.29 -43.28
N ALA A 668 -3.69 -2.59 -41.98
CA ALA A 668 -2.83 -1.85 -41.06
C ALA A 668 -1.34 -2.03 -41.42
N PHE A 669 -0.93 -3.23 -41.81
CA PHE A 669 0.43 -3.53 -42.27
C PHE A 669 0.76 -2.84 -43.59
N VAL A 670 -0.11 -2.91 -44.60
CA VAL A 670 0.06 -2.22 -45.89
C VAL A 670 0.10 -0.69 -45.71
N ARG A 671 -0.64 -0.15 -44.73
CA ARG A 671 -0.58 1.28 -44.35
C ARG A 671 0.71 1.64 -43.59
N TYR A 672 1.21 0.76 -42.71
CA TYR A 672 2.46 0.96 -41.98
C TYR A 672 3.68 0.95 -42.92
N VAL A 673 3.62 0.16 -44.00
CA VAL A 673 4.73 -0.02 -44.97
C VAL A 673 4.72 1.05 -46.10
N SER A 674 3.81 2.03 -46.07
CA SER A 674 3.85 3.24 -46.94
C SER A 674 3.91 2.99 -48.45
N LEU A 675 3.18 1.99 -48.99
CA LEU A 675 3.21 1.68 -50.42
C LEU A 675 2.24 2.49 -51.31
N LEU A 676 1.39 3.38 -50.75
CA LEU A 676 0.46 4.22 -51.52
C LEU A 676 0.31 5.62 -50.90
N PRO A 677 0.92 6.69 -51.46
CA PRO A 677 1.05 7.98 -50.79
C PRO A 677 -0.15 8.94 -50.86
N TRP A 678 -1.29 8.58 -51.48
CA TRP A 678 -2.32 9.57 -51.86
C TRP A 678 -3.65 9.54 -51.10
N LEU A 679 -3.76 8.81 -49.99
CA LEU A 679 -4.96 8.84 -49.13
C LEU A 679 -4.65 9.47 -47.77
N SER A 680 -4.16 10.70 -47.80
CA SER A 680 -3.96 11.55 -46.64
C SER A 680 -5.00 12.69 -46.63
N TYR A 681 -6.01 12.60 -45.78
CA TYR A 681 -6.52 13.70 -44.93
C TYR A 681 -7.75 13.26 -44.10
N ARG A 682 -7.72 13.64 -42.81
CA ARG A 682 -8.78 13.61 -41.77
C ARG A 682 -8.94 12.36 -40.87
N ASN A 683 -8.63 12.62 -39.59
CA ASN A 683 -9.12 11.98 -38.36
C ASN A 683 -8.58 10.60 -37.95
N GLU A 684 -7.38 10.59 -37.38
CA GLU A 684 -6.84 9.47 -36.58
C GLU A 684 -7.53 9.25 -35.22
N ARG A 685 -8.39 10.15 -34.74
CA ARG A 685 -9.17 9.96 -33.49
C ARG A 685 -10.48 9.20 -33.64
N MET A 686 -10.84 8.72 -34.84
CA MET A 686 -12.17 8.15 -35.11
C MET A 686 -12.23 6.63 -35.32
N TYR A 687 -11.12 5.89 -35.23
CA TYR A 687 -11.12 4.45 -35.58
C TYR A 687 -10.98 3.45 -34.42
N HIS A 688 -10.77 3.93 -33.18
CA HIS A 688 -10.90 3.06 -31.99
C HIS A 688 -12.27 3.12 -31.30
N GLY A 689 -13.17 4.01 -31.74
CA GLY A 689 -14.47 4.22 -31.08
C GLY A 689 -15.68 3.58 -31.76
N TYR A 690 -15.69 3.36 -33.08
CA TYR A 690 -16.95 3.19 -33.80
C TYR A 690 -17.33 1.77 -34.23
N SER A 691 -16.48 0.75 -34.05
CA SER A 691 -16.89 -0.64 -34.29
C SER A 691 -17.67 -1.28 -33.12
N LYS A 692 -17.73 -0.63 -31.95
CA LYS A 692 -18.44 -1.14 -30.75
C LYS A 692 -19.85 -0.56 -30.52
N ILE A 693 -20.25 0.47 -31.26
CA ILE A 693 -21.46 1.25 -30.91
C ILE A 693 -22.70 0.86 -31.73
N TRP A 694 -22.58 0.07 -32.80
CA TRP A 694 -23.67 -0.06 -33.79
C TRP A 694 -24.45 -1.40 -33.83
N TYR A 695 -24.50 -2.16 -32.74
CA TYR A 695 -25.43 -3.31 -32.71
C TYR A 695 -26.08 -3.64 -31.35
N TYR A 696 -25.56 -3.11 -30.24
CA TYR A 696 -26.01 -3.54 -28.91
C TYR A 696 -27.29 -2.89 -28.33
N PRO A 697 -27.69 -1.65 -28.68
CA PRO A 697 -28.79 -1.02 -27.94
C PRO A 697 -30.22 -1.37 -28.37
N ARG A 698 -30.49 -1.97 -29.55
CA ARG A 698 -31.86 -1.89 -30.13
C ARG A 698 -32.72 -3.16 -30.20
N TYR A 699 -32.25 -4.35 -29.83
CA TYR A 699 -33.05 -5.58 -30.07
C TYR A 699 -33.06 -6.64 -28.95
N THR A 700 -32.84 -6.26 -27.69
CA THR A 700 -33.15 -7.16 -26.56
C THR A 700 -34.18 -6.48 -25.66
N PRO A 701 -35.38 -7.08 -25.47
CA PRO A 701 -36.38 -6.57 -24.53
C PRO A 701 -35.78 -6.39 -23.14
N VAL A 702 -36.15 -5.32 -22.46
CA VAL A 702 -35.62 -4.96 -21.14
C VAL A 702 -35.90 -6.06 -20.12
N GLU A 703 -37.04 -6.76 -20.23
CA GLU A 703 -37.42 -7.83 -19.29
C GLU A 703 -36.49 -9.06 -19.36
N ARG A 704 -35.83 -9.32 -20.50
CA ARG A 704 -34.91 -10.47 -20.63
C ARG A 704 -33.49 -10.18 -20.11
N ARG A 705 -33.11 -8.91 -19.92
CA ARG A 705 -31.73 -8.53 -19.52
C ARG A 705 -31.45 -8.71 -18.02
N SER A 706 -32.47 -8.68 -17.17
CA SER A 706 -32.32 -8.90 -15.72
C SER A 706 -32.54 -10.36 -15.32
N MET A 707 -33.54 -11.03 -15.92
CA MET A 707 -33.94 -12.37 -15.50
C MET A 707 -32.86 -13.44 -15.73
N GLU A 708 -32.18 -13.51 -16.88
CA GLU A 708 -31.20 -14.60 -17.14
C GLU A 708 -29.96 -14.55 -16.22
N ASN A 709 -29.52 -13.36 -15.80
CA ASN A 709 -28.31 -13.22 -14.97
C ASN A 709 -28.62 -13.33 -13.48
N ILE A 710 -29.75 -12.78 -13.04
CA ILE A 710 -30.27 -12.98 -11.68
C ILE A 710 -30.63 -14.46 -11.49
N GLN A 711 -31.24 -15.10 -12.48
CA GLN A 711 -31.59 -16.52 -12.43
C GLN A 711 -30.35 -17.41 -12.40
N ARG A 712 -29.30 -17.10 -13.19
CA ARG A 712 -27.99 -17.77 -13.06
C ARG A 712 -27.34 -17.57 -11.69
N TRP A 713 -27.44 -16.37 -11.12
CA TRP A 713 -26.97 -16.07 -9.76
C TRP A 713 -27.71 -16.90 -8.70
N LEU A 714 -29.04 -16.95 -8.78
CA LEU A 714 -29.90 -17.79 -7.93
C LEU A 714 -29.63 -19.29 -8.11
N GLU A 715 -29.39 -19.75 -9.34
CA GLU A 715 -29.01 -21.13 -9.65
C GLU A 715 -27.65 -21.51 -9.05
N THR A 716 -26.73 -20.56 -8.86
CA THR A 716 -25.47 -20.78 -8.16
C THR A 716 -25.57 -20.76 -6.63
N MET A 717 -26.51 -20.00 -6.05
CA MET A 717 -26.58 -19.75 -4.59
C MET A 717 -27.71 -20.49 -3.85
N ASP A 718 -28.66 -21.10 -4.57
CA ASP A 718 -29.82 -21.85 -4.04
C ASP A 718 -30.52 -21.21 -2.83
N PHE A 719 -31.06 -20.00 -3.01
CA PHE A 719 -31.95 -19.36 -2.02
C PHE A 719 -33.38 -19.94 -2.04
N SER A 720 -33.60 -21.09 -2.69
CA SER A 720 -34.95 -21.63 -2.88
C SER A 720 -35.65 -22.01 -1.58
N HIS A 721 -34.87 -22.20 -0.51
CA HIS A 721 -35.31 -22.58 0.82
C HIS A 721 -35.43 -21.40 1.81
N VAL A 722 -35.14 -20.16 1.39
CA VAL A 722 -35.26 -18.97 2.25
C VAL A 722 -36.73 -18.57 2.37
N HIS A 723 -37.25 -18.60 3.60
CA HIS A 723 -38.64 -18.23 3.92
C HIS A 723 -38.71 -16.91 4.69
N THR A 724 -37.60 -16.43 5.26
CA THR A 724 -37.51 -15.16 6.01
C THR A 724 -36.35 -14.32 5.48
N LEU A 725 -36.62 -13.06 5.15
CA LEU A 725 -35.65 -12.09 4.65
C LEU A 725 -35.76 -10.76 5.40
N THR A 726 -34.63 -10.26 5.90
CA THR A 726 -34.51 -8.96 6.56
C THR A 726 -33.48 -8.10 5.85
N ILE A 727 -33.84 -6.87 5.47
CA ILE A 727 -32.98 -5.87 4.82
C ILE A 727 -33.09 -4.53 5.56
N VAL A 728 -31.95 -4.00 6.02
CA VAL A 728 -31.83 -2.74 6.75
C VAL A 728 -30.66 -1.90 6.21
N GLU A 729 -30.83 -0.59 6.01
CA GLU A 729 -29.73 0.34 5.69
C GLU A 729 -29.01 0.88 6.95
N SER A 730 -27.70 1.06 6.85
CA SER A 730 -26.79 1.53 7.92
C SER A 730 -26.04 2.80 7.46
N ALA A 731 -25.91 3.79 8.35
CA ALA A 731 -25.42 5.15 8.05
C ALA A 731 -23.90 5.27 7.76
N ARG A 732 -23.16 4.16 7.64
CA ARG A 732 -21.70 4.17 7.47
C ARG A 732 -21.32 3.64 6.09
N THR A 733 -20.52 4.41 5.35
CA THR A 733 -20.02 4.06 4.01
C THR A 733 -18.89 3.01 4.05
N PRO A 734 -19.14 1.76 3.62
CA PRO A 734 -18.10 0.74 3.54
C PRO A 734 -17.48 0.76 2.13
N LYS A 735 -16.14 0.69 2.04
CA LYS A 735 -15.43 0.54 0.77
C LYS A 735 -14.90 -0.89 0.63
N GLY A 736 -15.57 -1.72 -0.16
CA GLY A 736 -15.15 -3.10 -0.47
C GLY A 736 -15.77 -3.62 -1.76
N LYS A 737 -15.27 -4.76 -2.27
CA LYS A 737 -15.95 -5.55 -3.32
C LYS A 737 -17.15 -6.27 -2.66
N GLY A 738 -18.31 -6.22 -3.27
CA GLY A 738 -19.56 -6.75 -2.73
C GLY A 738 -19.68 -8.28 -2.78
N LEU A 739 -20.81 -8.76 -2.29
CA LEU A 739 -21.15 -10.15 -1.94
C LEU A 739 -21.01 -11.17 -3.10
N TYR A 740 -20.97 -10.74 -4.36
CA TYR A 740 -21.03 -11.62 -5.53
C TYR A 740 -19.81 -12.56 -5.63
N GLN A 741 -18.66 -12.13 -5.14
CA GLN A 741 -17.43 -12.91 -5.21
C GLN A 741 -17.22 -13.81 -4.01
N ASP A 742 -18.12 -13.92 -3.02
CA ASP A 742 -17.76 -14.59 -1.76
C ASP A 742 -18.75 -15.65 -1.25
N LEU A 743 -19.96 -15.77 -1.82
CA LEU A 743 -20.95 -16.78 -1.37
C LEU A 743 -20.83 -18.11 -2.14
N PRO A 744 -20.57 -19.24 -1.46
CA PRO A 744 -20.42 -20.57 -2.07
C PRO A 744 -21.77 -21.30 -2.21
N ARG A 745 -21.74 -22.48 -2.87
CA ARG A 745 -22.81 -23.49 -2.85
C ARG A 745 -23.09 -24.12 -1.47
N ALA A 746 -22.32 -23.81 -0.43
CA ALA A 746 -22.43 -24.44 0.89
C ALA A 746 -23.66 -23.98 1.71
N LEU A 747 -24.43 -22.99 1.22
CA LEU A 747 -25.58 -22.39 1.91
C LEU A 747 -26.94 -22.90 1.40
N THR A 748 -27.00 -24.04 0.69
CA THR A 748 -28.24 -24.60 0.11
C THR A 748 -29.34 -24.91 1.14
N GLY A 749 -29.02 -24.99 2.44
CA GLY A 749 -29.97 -25.23 3.54
C GLY A 749 -30.52 -23.97 4.21
N LEU A 750 -30.19 -22.78 3.71
CA LEU A 750 -30.54 -21.50 4.34
C LEU A 750 -32.07 -21.26 4.33
N LYS A 751 -32.64 -20.95 5.51
CA LYS A 751 -34.06 -20.63 5.70
C LYS A 751 -34.31 -19.17 6.05
N THR A 752 -33.35 -18.53 6.72
CA THR A 752 -33.44 -17.15 7.17
C THR A 752 -32.18 -16.39 6.75
N LEU A 753 -32.38 -15.25 6.10
CA LEU A 753 -31.30 -14.35 5.68
C LEU A 753 -31.55 -12.94 6.22
N GLU A 754 -30.60 -12.40 6.96
CA GLU A 754 -30.62 -11.04 7.46
C GLU A 754 -29.42 -10.26 6.92
N ILE A 755 -29.71 -9.07 6.39
CA ILE A 755 -28.72 -8.18 5.77
C ILE A 755 -28.93 -6.79 6.34
N GLN A 756 -27.91 -6.26 6.98
CA GLN A 756 -27.87 -4.89 7.50
C GLN A 756 -26.63 -4.20 6.91
N GLY A 757 -26.80 -3.26 5.98
CA GLY A 757 -25.67 -2.63 5.28
C GLY A 757 -26.08 -1.56 4.26
N GLN A 758 -25.11 -0.82 3.72
CA GLN A 758 -25.38 0.24 2.75
C GLN A 758 -25.42 -0.30 1.30
N TRP A 759 -26.41 0.15 0.53
CA TRP A 759 -26.61 -0.23 -0.88
C TRP A 759 -26.11 0.88 -1.81
N LEU A 760 -24.89 0.74 -2.35
CA LEU A 760 -24.20 1.82 -3.08
C LEU A 760 -24.50 1.86 -4.59
N LYS A 761 -24.61 3.08 -5.16
CA LYS A 761 -24.50 3.34 -6.61
C LYS A 761 -23.24 4.17 -6.90
N TYR A 762 -22.19 3.50 -7.38
CA TYR A 762 -20.85 4.08 -7.62
C TYR A 762 -20.83 5.35 -8.50
N LEU A 763 -21.84 5.55 -9.36
CA LEU A 763 -21.90 6.71 -10.26
C LEU A 763 -22.20 8.02 -9.53
N ASP A 764 -23.02 8.02 -8.47
CA ASP A 764 -23.37 9.26 -7.77
C ASP A 764 -22.23 9.77 -6.88
N GLU A 765 -21.42 8.88 -6.28
CA GLU A 765 -20.21 9.29 -5.57
C GLU A 765 -19.15 9.91 -6.50
N PHE A 766 -19.06 9.44 -7.75
CA PHE A 766 -18.11 10.01 -8.71
C PHE A 766 -18.48 11.44 -9.13
N TYR A 767 -19.76 11.81 -9.08
CA TYR A 767 -20.23 13.17 -9.38
C TYR A 767 -20.18 14.08 -8.14
N LEU A 768 -20.62 13.62 -6.97
CA LEU A 768 -20.58 14.41 -5.73
C LEU A 768 -19.15 14.73 -5.27
N TRP A 769 -18.17 13.86 -5.54
CA TRP A 769 -16.77 14.14 -5.21
C TRP A 769 -16.08 15.09 -6.21
N ASN A 770 -16.60 15.22 -7.43
CA ASN A 770 -16.00 16.01 -8.51
C ASN A 770 -16.68 17.38 -8.77
N GLU A 771 -17.78 17.71 -8.10
CA GLU A 771 -18.45 19.02 -8.24
C GLU A 771 -17.56 20.20 -7.81
N HIS A 772 -16.53 19.98 -6.98
CA HIS A 772 -15.56 21.02 -6.65
C HIS A 772 -14.47 21.26 -7.71
N HIS A 773 -14.31 20.39 -8.72
CA HIS A 773 -13.18 20.46 -9.67
C HIS A 773 -13.56 20.71 -11.15
N PHE A 774 -14.84 20.74 -11.51
CA PHE A 774 -15.29 21.02 -12.88
C PHE A 774 -16.26 22.21 -12.99
N ARG A 775 -15.82 23.40 -12.58
CA ARG A 775 -16.32 24.64 -13.20
C ARG A 775 -15.32 25.10 -14.25
N ARG A 776 -15.48 24.62 -15.49
CA ARG A 776 -15.04 25.22 -16.78
C ARG A 776 -14.85 24.13 -17.85
N VAL A 777 -15.93 23.56 -18.40
CA VAL A 777 -15.93 23.02 -19.79
C VAL A 777 -17.37 23.04 -20.35
N ASP A 778 -17.59 23.94 -21.32
CA ASP A 778 -18.51 23.88 -22.49
C ASP A 778 -20.00 23.48 -22.32
N ASP A 779 -20.89 24.44 -22.57
CA ASP A 779 -22.38 24.39 -22.54
C ASP A 779 -23.03 23.57 -23.68
N ARG A 780 -22.40 22.48 -24.17
CA ARG A 780 -22.92 21.71 -25.33
C ARG A 780 -22.90 20.18 -25.19
N LEU A 781 -22.92 19.67 -23.96
CA LEU A 781 -23.31 18.28 -23.72
C LEU A 781 -24.79 18.26 -23.28
N PRO A 782 -25.64 17.37 -23.82
CA PRO A 782 -27.00 17.25 -23.32
C PRO A 782 -26.91 16.90 -21.84
N MET A 783 -27.48 17.76 -20.99
CA MET A 783 -27.75 17.41 -19.60
C MET A 783 -28.49 16.08 -19.62
N ILE A 784 -27.84 15.02 -19.14
CA ILE A 784 -28.57 13.86 -18.67
C ILE A 784 -29.32 14.39 -17.45
N THR A 785 -30.59 14.75 -17.66
CA THR A 785 -31.49 15.10 -16.58
C THR A 785 -31.46 13.93 -15.60
N SER A 786 -31.23 14.24 -14.32
CA SER A 786 -31.21 13.32 -13.18
C SER A 786 -32.53 12.56 -12.94
N SER A 787 -33.41 12.50 -13.94
CA SER A 787 -34.75 11.93 -13.90
C SER A 787 -34.81 10.46 -14.30
N GLU A 788 -33.76 9.86 -14.85
CA GLU A 788 -33.68 8.39 -15.03
C GLU A 788 -32.98 7.75 -13.82
N THR A 789 -33.61 7.87 -12.66
CA THR A 789 -33.28 7.08 -11.47
C THR A 789 -33.59 5.61 -11.76
N THR A 790 -32.62 4.88 -12.31
CA THR A 790 -32.65 3.41 -12.31
C THR A 790 -32.79 2.91 -10.87
N LEU A 791 -33.84 2.11 -10.63
CA LEU A 791 -34.37 1.57 -9.35
C LEU A 791 -33.27 0.96 -8.43
N PRO A 792 -33.48 0.89 -7.09
CA PRO A 792 -32.42 0.52 -6.15
C PRO A 792 -32.07 -0.98 -6.19
N PRO A 793 -30.84 -1.36 -5.77
CA PRO A 793 -30.34 -2.74 -5.88
C PRO A 793 -31.09 -3.75 -4.98
N ALA A 794 -31.74 -3.27 -3.90
CA ALA A 794 -32.51 -4.10 -2.99
C ALA A 794 -33.77 -4.70 -3.64
N LEU A 795 -34.42 -4.01 -4.59
CA LEU A 795 -35.60 -4.54 -5.29
C LEU A 795 -35.24 -5.79 -6.11
N ASP A 796 -34.20 -5.67 -6.92
CA ASP A 796 -33.71 -6.76 -7.77
C ASP A 796 -33.30 -7.95 -6.90
N PHE A 797 -32.69 -7.70 -5.73
CA PHE A 797 -32.37 -8.74 -4.75
C PHE A 797 -33.61 -9.42 -4.16
N ILE A 798 -34.58 -8.64 -3.64
CA ILE A 798 -35.80 -9.19 -3.02
C ILE A 798 -36.58 -10.03 -4.04
N THR A 799 -36.72 -9.54 -5.28
CA THR A 799 -37.44 -10.26 -6.34
C THR A 799 -36.67 -11.44 -6.91
N ALA A 800 -35.35 -11.49 -6.72
CA ALA A 800 -34.56 -12.67 -7.02
C ALA A 800 -34.87 -13.83 -6.07
N VAL A 801 -35.13 -13.57 -4.78
CA VAL A 801 -35.48 -14.65 -3.84
C VAL A 801 -36.74 -15.39 -4.33
N ASN A 802 -36.79 -16.70 -4.11
CA ASN A 802 -37.91 -17.55 -4.50
C ASN A 802 -39.23 -16.98 -3.95
N SER A 803 -40.33 -17.07 -4.72
CA SER A 803 -41.64 -16.47 -4.45
C SER A 803 -42.39 -17.03 -3.22
N ARG A 804 -41.72 -17.84 -2.39
CA ARG A 804 -42.28 -18.51 -1.21
C ARG A 804 -41.93 -17.82 0.12
N LEU A 805 -41.53 -16.56 0.06
CA LEU A 805 -41.16 -15.80 1.25
C LEU A 805 -42.36 -15.63 2.21
N GLU A 806 -42.25 -16.16 3.42
CA GLU A 806 -43.31 -16.05 4.45
C GLU A 806 -43.16 -14.78 5.31
N SER A 807 -41.94 -14.24 5.44
CA SER A 807 -41.64 -13.04 6.22
C SER A 807 -40.66 -12.12 5.51
N LEU A 808 -41.01 -10.84 5.37
CA LEU A 808 -40.17 -9.79 4.78
C LEU A 808 -40.08 -8.58 5.72
N THR A 809 -38.87 -8.21 6.10
CA THR A 809 -38.57 -6.95 6.78
C THR A 809 -37.71 -6.10 5.85
N TRP A 810 -38.20 -4.93 5.46
CA TRP A 810 -37.56 -4.03 4.51
C TRP A 810 -37.56 -2.60 5.05
N THR A 811 -36.43 -2.15 5.60
CA THR A 811 -36.36 -0.89 6.34
C THR A 811 -35.14 -0.06 5.97
N LYS A 812 -35.25 1.28 6.05
CA LYS A 812 -34.19 2.27 5.83
C LYS A 812 -33.48 2.29 4.45
N SER A 813 -33.69 1.33 3.55
CA SER A 813 -32.93 1.16 2.28
C SER A 813 -33.29 2.12 1.12
N GLY A 814 -33.54 3.39 1.41
CA GLY A 814 -34.07 4.39 0.46
C GLY A 814 -35.59 4.34 0.24
N PRO A 815 -36.15 5.28 -0.55
CA PRO A 815 -37.60 5.45 -0.67
C PRO A 815 -38.23 4.25 -1.35
N VAL A 816 -39.12 3.55 -0.64
CA VAL A 816 -40.06 2.59 -1.22
C VAL A 816 -41.09 3.40 -2.02
N ARG A 817 -40.70 3.85 -3.22
CA ARG A 817 -41.60 4.55 -4.15
C ARG A 817 -42.75 3.61 -4.56
N ASP A 818 -43.89 4.17 -4.91
CA ASP A 818 -45.10 3.45 -5.40
C ASP A 818 -44.78 2.38 -6.44
N GLU A 819 -43.78 2.63 -7.28
CA GLU A 819 -43.35 1.78 -8.38
C GLU A 819 -42.57 0.52 -7.95
N LEU A 820 -42.10 0.45 -6.69
CA LEU A 820 -41.19 -0.60 -6.20
C LEU A 820 -41.86 -1.69 -5.36
N LEU A 821 -42.86 -1.33 -4.55
CA LEU A 821 -43.52 -2.28 -3.65
C LEU A 821 -44.45 -3.24 -4.41
N GLU A 822 -45.14 -2.75 -5.44
CA GLU A 822 -46.08 -3.57 -6.21
C GLU A 822 -45.41 -4.78 -6.90
N PRO A 823 -44.23 -4.65 -7.56
CA PRO A 823 -43.48 -5.81 -8.06
C PRO A 823 -43.14 -6.85 -6.97
N VAL A 824 -42.70 -6.40 -5.79
CA VAL A 824 -42.38 -7.29 -4.65
C VAL A 824 -43.62 -8.05 -4.19
N LEU A 825 -44.74 -7.34 -4.03
CA LEU A 825 -46.01 -7.95 -3.60
C LEU A 825 -46.60 -8.87 -4.65
N LYS A 826 -46.47 -8.56 -5.94
CA LYS A 826 -46.87 -9.48 -7.03
C LYS A 826 -46.07 -10.77 -7.02
N HIS A 827 -44.79 -10.69 -6.66
CA HIS A 827 -43.89 -11.84 -6.64
C HIS A 827 -44.05 -12.69 -5.37
N HIS A 828 -44.08 -12.07 -4.19
CA HIS A 828 -44.09 -12.78 -2.88
C HIS A 828 -45.44 -12.76 -2.15
N GLY A 829 -46.36 -11.87 -2.50
CA GLY A 829 -47.53 -11.57 -1.66
C GLY A 829 -48.41 -12.78 -1.37
N SER A 830 -48.51 -13.74 -2.29
CA SER A 830 -49.33 -14.95 -2.09
C SER A 830 -48.84 -15.86 -0.95
N SER A 831 -47.55 -15.83 -0.61
CA SER A 831 -46.92 -16.64 0.45
C SER A 831 -46.66 -15.86 1.73
N LEU A 832 -46.68 -14.53 1.67
CA LEU A 832 -46.31 -13.63 2.76
C LEU A 832 -47.33 -13.65 3.93
N LYS A 833 -46.84 -13.94 5.13
CA LYS A 833 -47.60 -13.92 6.40
C LYS A 833 -47.19 -12.75 7.30
N HIS A 834 -45.94 -12.28 7.19
CA HIS A 834 -45.37 -11.19 7.97
C HIS A 834 -44.70 -10.15 7.04
N LEU A 835 -45.05 -8.88 7.20
CA LEU A 835 -44.45 -7.78 6.45
C LEU A 835 -44.13 -6.62 7.39
N GLU A 836 -42.87 -6.19 7.39
CA GLU A 836 -42.43 -4.95 8.02
C GLU A 836 -41.79 -4.05 6.97
N CYS A 837 -42.34 -2.87 6.76
CA CYS A 837 -41.82 -1.92 5.79
C CYS A 837 -41.87 -0.50 6.34
N THR A 838 -40.72 0.03 6.74
CA THR A 838 -40.59 1.32 7.42
C THR A 838 -39.53 2.18 6.73
N ASN A 839 -39.92 3.29 6.10
CA ASN A 839 -39.04 4.26 5.46
C ASN A 839 -38.63 5.35 6.47
N THR A 840 -37.32 5.55 6.71
CA THR A 840 -36.84 6.65 7.58
C THR A 840 -35.93 7.64 6.86
N GLU A 841 -35.45 7.36 5.65
CA GLU A 841 -34.46 8.20 4.99
C GLU A 841 -35.09 9.12 3.92
N LEU A 842 -35.09 10.42 4.23
CA LEU A 842 -35.19 11.58 3.32
C LEU A 842 -36.40 11.66 2.35
N LYS A 843 -37.25 12.66 2.64
CA LYS A 843 -38.56 13.05 2.04
C LYS A 843 -39.73 12.22 2.54
N TRP A 844 -40.53 12.87 3.38
CA TRP A 844 -41.65 12.29 4.11
C TRP A 844 -42.85 12.17 3.19
N SER A 845 -43.11 10.94 2.75
CA SER A 845 -44.38 10.55 2.16
C SER A 845 -44.74 9.19 2.74
N GLY A 846 -45.72 9.16 3.64
CA GLY A 846 -46.24 7.94 4.23
C GLY A 846 -46.86 7.06 3.15
N PHE A 847 -47.09 5.79 3.48
CA PHE A 847 -47.70 4.83 2.55
C PHE A 847 -49.02 5.38 1.98
N PRO A 848 -49.15 5.60 0.66
CA PRO A 848 -50.42 6.03 0.09
C PRO A 848 -51.53 5.03 0.38
N VAL A 849 -52.75 5.53 0.62
CA VAL A 849 -53.94 4.70 0.91
C VAL A 849 -54.15 3.60 -0.16
N GLU A 850 -53.86 3.90 -1.43
CA GLU A 850 -53.98 2.93 -2.52
C GLU A 850 -52.99 1.75 -2.41
N GLN A 851 -51.79 1.97 -1.87
CA GLN A 851 -50.85 0.88 -1.63
C GLN A 851 -51.35 -0.10 -0.55
N ILE A 852 -52.01 0.41 0.49
CA ILE A 852 -52.64 -0.43 1.53
C ILE A 852 -53.75 -1.30 0.93
N ARG A 853 -54.51 -0.77 -0.03
CA ARG A 853 -55.50 -1.56 -0.77
C ARG A 853 -54.83 -2.61 -1.66
N SER A 854 -53.73 -2.26 -2.32
CA SER A 854 -52.91 -3.19 -3.10
C SER A 854 -52.32 -4.31 -2.25
N LEU A 855 -51.90 -4.03 -1.01
CA LEU A 855 -51.46 -5.04 -0.05
C LEU A 855 -52.54 -6.10 0.21
N GLY A 856 -53.78 -5.68 0.42
CA GLY A 856 -54.90 -6.62 0.59
C GLY A 856 -55.20 -7.47 -0.66
N ARG A 857 -54.97 -6.91 -1.85
CA ARG A 857 -55.14 -7.61 -3.13
C ARG A 857 -54.05 -8.66 -3.36
N TRP A 858 -52.80 -8.30 -3.14
CA TRP A 858 -51.64 -9.13 -3.49
C TRP A 858 -51.17 -10.05 -2.36
N ALA A 859 -51.40 -9.67 -1.10
CA ALA A 859 -51.05 -10.44 0.09
C ALA A 859 -52.25 -10.70 1.03
N PRO A 860 -53.32 -11.37 0.57
CA PRO A 860 -54.52 -11.63 1.37
C PRO A 860 -54.27 -12.58 2.57
N GLY A 861 -53.11 -13.25 2.61
CA GLY A 861 -52.68 -14.16 3.67
C GLY A 861 -52.00 -13.48 4.86
N LEU A 862 -51.79 -12.17 4.81
CA LEU A 862 -50.97 -11.45 5.79
C LEU A 862 -51.61 -11.46 7.20
N THR A 863 -50.84 -11.90 8.18
CA THR A 863 -51.26 -12.02 9.59
C THR A 863 -50.57 -11.02 10.51
N SER A 864 -49.43 -10.46 10.09
CA SER A 864 -48.67 -9.43 10.81
C SER A 864 -48.21 -8.33 9.86
N LEU A 865 -48.45 -7.08 10.22
CA LEU A 865 -48.05 -5.90 9.43
C LEU A 865 -47.41 -4.85 10.34
N ALA A 866 -46.25 -4.34 9.95
CA ALA A 866 -45.60 -3.19 10.56
C ALA A 866 -45.31 -2.13 9.48
N ILE A 867 -45.86 -0.92 9.64
CA ILE A 867 -45.83 0.13 8.61
C ILE A 867 -45.70 1.53 9.20
N ASN A 868 -45.15 2.44 8.39
CA ASN A 868 -45.10 3.87 8.70
C ASN A 868 -46.33 4.58 8.12
N LEU A 869 -47.03 5.34 8.95
CA LEU A 869 -48.13 6.20 8.52
C LEU A 869 -47.83 7.67 8.89
N ASP A 870 -47.91 8.55 7.90
CA ASP A 870 -47.68 9.99 8.10
C ASP A 870 -48.94 10.73 8.53
N ARG A 871 -48.73 11.86 9.21
CA ARG A 871 -49.80 12.82 9.53
C ARG A 871 -49.94 13.82 8.41
N VAL A 872 -51.18 14.10 8.02
CA VAL A 872 -51.50 15.13 7.04
C VAL A 872 -52.24 16.25 7.77
N ASP A 873 -51.71 17.47 7.73
CA ASP A 873 -52.26 18.67 8.38
C ASP A 873 -52.57 18.48 9.88
N GLY A 874 -51.69 17.81 10.62
CA GLY A 874 -51.88 17.51 12.05
C GLY A 874 -52.98 16.49 12.37
N SER A 875 -53.65 15.90 11.36
CA SER A 875 -54.67 14.87 11.54
C SER A 875 -54.08 13.45 11.53
N TRP A 876 -54.67 12.55 12.32
CA TRP A 876 -54.27 11.14 12.36
C TRP A 876 -54.65 10.42 11.05
N PRO A 877 -53.92 9.35 10.64
CA PRO A 877 -54.06 8.71 9.33
C PRO A 877 -55.33 7.84 9.20
N TRP A 878 -56.52 8.41 9.44
CA TRP A 878 -57.80 7.71 9.51
C TRP A 878 -58.15 6.94 8.22
N LYS A 879 -57.82 7.52 7.05
CA LYS A 879 -58.06 6.89 5.73
C LYS A 879 -57.23 5.61 5.55
N HIS A 880 -56.00 5.59 6.08
CA HIS A 880 -55.11 4.44 6.05
C HIS A 880 -55.59 3.34 6.99
N LEU A 881 -55.99 3.69 8.22
CA LEU A 881 -56.56 2.75 9.19
C LEU A 881 -57.83 2.08 8.66
N LYS A 882 -58.70 2.85 8.02
CA LYS A 882 -59.89 2.30 7.33
C LYS A 882 -59.50 1.33 6.21
N ALA A 883 -58.54 1.69 5.37
CA ALA A 883 -58.07 0.81 4.30
C ALA A 883 -57.46 -0.50 4.82
N ILE A 884 -56.70 -0.47 5.92
CA ILE A 884 -56.17 -1.67 6.59
C ILE A 884 -57.33 -2.56 7.04
N ALA A 885 -58.32 -1.98 7.73
CA ALA A 885 -59.46 -2.72 8.26
C ALA A 885 -60.32 -3.36 7.16
N GLU A 886 -60.49 -2.68 6.02
CA GLU A 886 -61.30 -3.17 4.89
C GLU A 886 -60.58 -4.21 4.03
N ASN A 887 -59.25 -4.13 3.89
CA ASN A 887 -58.51 -4.88 2.87
C ASN A 887 -57.62 -6.00 3.43
N LEU A 888 -57.37 -6.06 4.74
CA LEU A 888 -56.51 -7.09 5.36
C LEU A 888 -57.28 -7.94 6.39
N PRO A 889 -58.17 -8.85 5.92
CA PRO A 889 -59.15 -9.51 6.78
C PRO A 889 -58.58 -10.61 7.71
N LYS A 890 -57.32 -11.00 7.52
CA LYS A 890 -56.61 -12.03 8.31
C LYS A 890 -55.56 -11.45 9.26
N LEU A 891 -55.44 -10.13 9.32
CA LEU A 891 -54.46 -9.44 10.16
C LEU A 891 -54.77 -9.67 11.64
N THR A 892 -53.77 -10.12 12.40
CA THR A 892 -53.86 -10.38 13.85
C THR A 892 -52.90 -9.52 14.66
N ASN A 893 -51.78 -9.09 14.06
CA ASN A 893 -50.81 -8.19 14.69
C ASN A 893 -50.59 -6.97 13.79
N LEU A 894 -50.71 -5.77 14.36
CA LEU A 894 -50.53 -4.52 13.63
C LEU A 894 -49.64 -3.57 14.43
N THR A 895 -48.52 -3.17 13.86
CA THR A 895 -47.65 -2.12 14.40
C THR A 895 -47.66 -0.92 13.47
N ILE A 896 -47.97 0.26 14.01
CA ILE A 896 -48.02 1.51 13.25
C ILE A 896 -47.01 2.47 13.86
N TYR A 897 -46.03 2.84 13.05
CA TYR A 897 -45.08 3.90 13.36
C TYR A 897 -45.63 5.23 12.82
N LEU A 898 -45.77 6.21 13.69
CA LEU A 898 -46.30 7.54 13.40
C LEU A 898 -45.15 8.53 13.38
N ASN A 899 -44.99 9.24 12.26
CA ASN A 899 -43.97 10.27 12.13
C ASN A 899 -44.25 11.46 13.07
N MET A 900 -43.19 12.07 13.62
CA MET A 900 -43.31 13.22 14.53
C MET A 900 -43.54 14.56 13.82
N TYR A 901 -43.39 14.61 12.50
CA TYR A 901 -43.64 15.83 11.77
C TYR A 901 -44.44 15.64 10.48
N ASP A 902 -45.06 16.72 10.02
CA ASP A 902 -46.10 16.71 8.98
C ASP A 902 -45.64 17.39 7.69
N GLU A 903 -46.43 17.22 6.61
CA GLU A 903 -46.14 17.78 5.29
C GLU A 903 -46.05 19.32 5.27
N THR A 904 -46.55 20.02 6.30
CA THR A 904 -46.56 21.50 6.39
C THR A 904 -45.32 22.10 7.06
N SER A 905 -44.46 21.25 7.61
CA SER A 905 -43.25 21.65 8.33
C SER A 905 -42.18 22.14 7.34
N SER A 906 -41.99 23.46 7.18
CA SER A 906 -41.05 24.05 6.21
C SER A 906 -39.59 23.90 6.65
N PHE A 907 -38.74 23.35 5.78
CA PHE A 907 -37.32 23.15 6.02
C PHE A 907 -36.46 24.25 5.39
N GLU A 908 -35.80 25.06 6.22
CA GLU A 908 -34.61 25.82 5.80
C GLU A 908 -33.37 25.19 6.43
N LEU A 909 -32.41 24.79 5.59
CA LEU A 909 -31.23 23.98 5.90
C LEU A 909 -30.22 24.60 6.90
N ASP A 910 -30.51 25.80 7.45
CA ASP A 910 -29.55 26.60 8.24
C ASP A 910 -30.06 27.05 9.63
N SER A 911 -31.18 26.53 10.15
CA SER A 911 -31.67 26.90 11.49
C SER A 911 -31.72 25.73 12.49
N GLU A 912 -31.11 25.90 13.67
CA GLU A 912 -30.99 24.88 14.73
C GLU A 912 -32.30 24.58 15.52
N GLU A 913 -33.46 25.13 15.12
CA GLU A 913 -34.74 24.91 15.84
C GLU A 913 -35.70 23.97 15.09
N PHE A 914 -35.59 22.67 15.38
CA PHE A 914 -36.58 21.66 14.98
C PHE A 914 -37.90 21.82 15.75
N ARG A 915 -39.03 22.05 15.06
CA ARG A 915 -40.37 22.10 15.70
C ARG A 915 -41.20 20.86 15.31
N PRO A 916 -41.51 19.94 16.24
CA PRO A 916 -42.36 18.78 15.97
C PRO A 916 -43.81 19.19 15.73
N ALA A 917 -44.55 18.41 14.94
CA ALA A 917 -45.98 18.62 14.72
C ALA A 917 -46.75 18.35 16.03
N LYS A 918 -47.38 19.38 16.60
CA LYS A 918 -48.29 19.24 17.74
C LYS A 918 -49.67 18.75 17.25
N PRO A 919 -50.36 17.86 17.99
CA PRO A 919 -50.03 17.36 19.34
C PRO A 919 -49.31 16.00 19.37
N ALA A 920 -48.62 15.70 20.48
CA ALA A 920 -48.04 14.37 20.73
C ALA A 920 -49.14 13.29 20.82
N LEU A 921 -48.78 12.03 20.55
CA LEU A 921 -49.65 10.87 20.66
C LEU A 921 -50.11 10.71 22.12
N THR A 922 -51.39 10.99 22.35
CA THR A 922 -52.03 10.79 23.66
C THR A 922 -52.73 9.44 23.72
N LYS A 923 -53.03 8.98 24.94
CA LYS A 923 -53.81 7.78 25.18
C LYS A 923 -55.19 7.84 24.52
N GLU A 924 -55.85 9.01 24.56
CA GLU A 924 -57.16 9.26 23.96
C GLU A 924 -57.09 9.16 22.44
N ALA A 925 -56.08 9.78 21.82
CA ALA A 925 -55.86 9.70 20.38
C ALA A 925 -55.57 8.26 19.90
N SER A 926 -54.80 7.49 20.68
CA SER A 926 -54.57 6.08 20.40
C SER A 926 -55.85 5.23 20.54
N LEU A 927 -56.70 5.53 21.52
CA LEU A 927 -58.00 4.87 21.69
C LEU A 927 -58.96 5.19 20.54
N ASP A 928 -58.95 6.41 20.02
CA ASP A 928 -59.76 6.81 18.86
C ASP A 928 -59.30 6.08 17.58
N MET A 929 -57.98 5.99 17.35
CA MET A 929 -57.39 5.19 16.26
C MET A 929 -57.73 3.71 16.36
N PHE A 930 -57.65 3.14 17.56
CA PHE A 930 -58.06 1.76 17.78
C PHE A 930 -59.57 1.56 17.57
N SER A 931 -60.39 2.52 17.98
CA SER A 931 -61.86 2.44 17.81
C SER A 931 -62.28 2.41 16.35
N ILE A 932 -61.55 3.09 15.46
CA ILE A 932 -61.78 3.01 14.01
C ILE A 932 -61.51 1.62 13.46
N LEU A 933 -60.43 0.95 13.87
CA LEU A 933 -60.17 -0.45 13.49
C LEU A 933 -61.31 -1.37 13.96
N ASN A 934 -61.93 -1.04 15.10
CA ASN A 934 -63.05 -1.79 15.67
C ASN A 934 -64.40 -1.52 14.99
N LEU A 935 -64.65 -0.28 14.53
CA LEU A 935 -65.89 0.11 13.83
C LEU A 935 -66.13 -0.68 12.54
N PHE A 936 -65.07 -1.20 11.92
CA PHE A 936 -65.13 -2.03 10.70
C PHE A 936 -65.08 -3.54 10.98
N LYS A 937 -65.31 -4.00 12.23
CA LYS A 937 -65.20 -5.41 12.68
C LYS A 937 -63.84 -6.09 12.42
N ALA A 938 -62.81 -5.33 12.07
CA ALA A 938 -61.44 -5.82 11.96
C ALA A 938 -60.77 -5.96 13.35
N GLY A 939 -61.15 -5.10 14.30
CA GLY A 939 -60.66 -5.11 15.69
C GLY A 939 -60.91 -6.41 16.46
N ASP A 940 -61.99 -7.14 16.17
CA ASP A 940 -62.29 -8.44 16.80
C ASP A 940 -61.29 -9.54 16.40
N LYS A 941 -60.53 -9.32 15.32
CA LYS A 941 -59.51 -10.26 14.80
C LYS A 941 -58.09 -9.86 15.20
N LEU A 942 -57.87 -8.58 15.50
CA LEU A 942 -56.57 -8.05 15.93
C LEU A 942 -56.32 -8.40 17.40
N ARG A 943 -55.27 -9.19 17.65
CA ARG A 943 -54.81 -9.59 18.98
C ARG A 943 -53.92 -8.52 19.60
N ASN A 944 -53.04 -7.93 18.79
CA ASN A 944 -52.09 -6.90 19.22
C ASN A 944 -52.12 -5.73 18.23
N VAL A 945 -52.37 -4.52 18.75
CA VAL A 945 -52.22 -3.27 17.99
C VAL A 945 -51.28 -2.34 18.75
N GLU A 946 -50.21 -1.90 18.10
CA GLU A 946 -49.20 -1.04 18.71
C GLU A 946 -49.02 0.23 17.89
N PHE A 947 -49.15 1.39 18.55
CA PHE A 947 -48.87 2.70 17.97
C PHE A 947 -47.58 3.26 18.57
N ARG A 948 -46.61 3.58 17.73
CA ARG A 948 -45.28 4.07 18.11
C ARG A 948 -45.07 5.48 17.55
N GLN A 949 -44.64 6.44 18.38
CA GLN A 949 -44.23 7.78 17.93
C GLN A 949 -42.81 8.10 18.42
N GLY A 950 -41.96 8.63 17.53
CA GLY A 950 -40.60 9.06 17.90
C GLY A 950 -39.76 9.58 16.74
N ASP A 951 -38.64 10.25 17.05
CA ASP A 951 -37.55 10.51 16.12
C ASP A 951 -36.75 9.20 15.97
N TRP A 952 -36.75 8.63 14.77
CA TRP A 952 -36.10 7.34 14.50
C TRP A 952 -34.63 7.50 14.05
N GLU A 953 -34.11 8.73 14.06
CA GLU A 953 -32.71 9.09 13.77
C GLU A 953 -32.00 9.80 14.95
N GLY A 954 -32.71 10.32 15.96
CA GLY A 954 -32.14 11.09 17.09
C GLY A 954 -32.57 10.68 18.53
N ILE A 955 -31.75 11.03 19.52
CA ILE A 955 -31.81 10.59 20.94
C ILE A 955 -32.95 11.21 21.79
N LYS A 956 -33.83 12.06 21.26
CA LYS A 956 -34.77 12.84 22.10
C LYS A 956 -36.26 12.50 21.88
N SER A 957 -36.79 11.73 22.83
CA SER A 957 -38.20 11.34 23.07
C SER A 957 -38.76 10.18 22.22
N ARG A 958 -39.24 9.15 22.92
CA ARG A 958 -39.88 7.94 22.37
C ARG A 958 -41.11 7.64 23.24
N SER A 959 -42.30 7.64 22.65
CA SER A 959 -43.54 7.23 23.33
C SER A 959 -44.24 6.13 22.53
N SER A 960 -44.62 5.04 23.21
CA SER A 960 -45.28 3.89 22.59
C SER A 960 -46.50 3.44 23.39
N PHE A 961 -47.58 3.10 22.69
CA PHE A 961 -48.82 2.61 23.29
C PHE A 961 -49.19 1.27 22.66
N ARG A 962 -49.26 0.22 23.47
CA ARG A 962 -49.62 -1.14 23.05
C ARG A 962 -51.00 -1.51 23.58
N PHE A 963 -51.85 -1.99 22.68
CA PHE A 963 -53.18 -2.52 22.98
C PHE A 963 -53.14 -4.02 22.77
N VAL A 964 -53.36 -4.77 23.86
CA VAL A 964 -53.43 -6.24 23.84
C VAL A 964 -54.88 -6.63 24.12
N MET A 965 -55.48 -7.38 23.19
CA MET A 965 -56.86 -7.83 23.30
C MET A 965 -56.91 -9.24 23.89
N HIS A 966 -57.27 -9.36 25.17
CA HIS A 966 -57.54 -10.65 25.82
C HIS A 966 -59.03 -10.81 26.08
N GLN A 967 -59.68 -11.76 25.38
CA GLN A 967 -61.05 -12.24 25.67
C GLN A 967 -62.05 -11.16 26.12
N GLY A 968 -62.20 -10.09 25.33
CA GLY A 968 -63.20 -9.04 25.58
C GLY A 968 -62.82 -7.99 26.64
N ILE A 969 -61.64 -8.07 27.26
CA ILE A 969 -61.10 -7.03 28.14
C ILE A 969 -60.03 -6.24 27.37
N LYS A 970 -60.24 -4.93 27.24
CA LYS A 970 -59.28 -3.98 26.66
C LYS A 970 -58.26 -3.58 27.72
N GLU A 971 -57.13 -4.26 27.79
CA GLU A 971 -56.01 -3.80 28.62
C GLU A 971 -55.12 -2.86 27.79
N VAL A 972 -54.94 -1.63 28.26
CA VAL A 972 -54.08 -0.63 27.60
C VAL A 972 -52.76 -0.59 28.33
N ILE A 973 -51.69 -1.05 27.69
CA ILE A 973 -50.35 -1.03 28.25
C ILE A 973 -49.63 0.20 27.67
N ILE A 974 -49.40 1.20 28.54
CA ILE A 974 -48.59 2.37 28.20
C ILE A 974 -47.13 1.98 28.37
N VAL A 975 -46.33 2.11 27.30
CA VAL A 975 -44.89 1.86 27.35
C VAL A 975 -44.19 3.17 27.02
N ASP A 976 -43.95 3.98 28.04
CA ASP A 976 -43.19 5.23 27.91
C ASP A 976 -41.69 4.90 27.97
N ALA A 977 -40.99 5.05 26.85
CA ALA A 977 -39.57 4.68 26.78
C ALA A 977 -38.65 5.67 27.53
N ALA A 978 -39.19 6.79 28.04
CA ALA A 978 -38.45 7.71 28.91
C ALA A 978 -38.51 7.35 30.40
N LYS A 979 -39.26 6.31 30.80
CA LYS A 979 -39.30 5.78 32.17
C LYS A 979 -39.23 4.26 32.16
N VAL A 980 -38.05 3.74 31.85
CA VAL A 980 -37.62 2.40 32.27
C VAL A 980 -36.57 2.59 33.38
N THR A 981 -37.04 2.50 34.62
CA THR A 981 -36.26 2.01 35.77
C THR A 981 -36.90 0.71 36.20
#